data_AF-R7TRC9-F1
#
_entry.id   AF-R7TRC9-F1
#
_cell.length_a   1.000
_cell.length_b   1.000
_cell.length_c   1.000
_cell.angle_alpha   90.00
_cell.angle_beta   90.00
_cell.angle_gamma   90.00
#
_symmetry.space_group_name_H-M   'P 1'
#
loop_
_entity.id
_entity.type
_entity.pdbx_description
1 polymer ?
#
loop_
_entity_poly.entity_id
_entity_poly.type
_entity_poly.pdbx_seq_one_letter_code
_entity_poly.pdbx_strand_id
1 'polypeptide(L)'
;MGERGQAGQAGPAGPAGPSGPSSDSGTDEALQTPAVTRNSFPESWIWSEISLGDNGKTTIEYTVPDTITSWVATAIAMNNEDGLGLSNQATMTTFTPFFVSMNLPYSVIRGEEFSLKCTVFNYLTTDQEVTVTLPVSPNKAFGTRRSINQVEESYETITRKLKVPANGATNAQFWIVPKKLGHIGVKVIAQSASAADAVERKLLVEAEGVEQEYTRPIFINLNGETQDLTSTVTITLPEKELVPDSTFIEITAIGDVMGASINGLESLIKMPYGCGEQNMLNFAPNIYVLQYLEETNQDNLAIKTKAKDFMKKGYQRELNYQRDDGSFSAFGNSDDEGSTWLSAFVVRCFNQARSYITIDSDDIDKTISWILEHQYSDGQFQEPGRVIHSDMQGGASKGLPMTAYSALALLENDNEYMDQVFNGFELRIVDYLEEKLQDPLVQKDVYTMAILAYTLQLADSPSKNQALTILENLASPEGKARPPYHQAGASNIEATAYLLMNYVARSDILKALDVTKWIVAQRNAHGGFSSTQDTVVALQALAGVAALTSGDSNLNMDVSVSVGDSFTHDFDIITSDNSIILQSAEPPTDGGVLTIKATGQGVAIVQVNVKYNVYSVGSKPDLRLNVVTTNKDDGTVEVQMCNAWTSKKTSGMVVTEMGLLSGHQAIAPKNLIGQVKNLKRVETTEQKVVLYFDEIAENEEAICFMVASKPVEKIINPQPVQIYSFPYYFPDKRVVGSYSMPQAMASSMCDECAECCEDGYIAGDPVIRTTGSPAYPPFAGASGVSSNTITLVITFTIATLLSFLLAM
;
A
#
# COMPACT_ATOMS: atom_id res chain seq x y z
N MET A 1 14.48 -20.79 84.48
CA MET A 1 15.32 -21.64 85.34
C MET A 1 14.69 -23.02 85.42
N GLY A 2 15.47 -24.08 85.19
CA GLY A 2 15.16 -25.42 85.72
C GLY A 2 14.78 -26.48 84.69
N GLU A 3 15.74 -27.34 84.38
CA GLU A 3 15.66 -28.55 83.55
C GLU A 3 15.00 -29.76 84.23
N ARG A 4 14.49 -30.67 83.38
CA ARG A 4 14.56 -32.17 83.37
C ARG A 4 14.19 -33.03 84.59
N GLY A 5 13.43 -34.10 84.33
CA GLY A 5 13.59 -35.40 85.03
C GLY A 5 12.44 -36.43 84.98
N GLN A 6 12.44 -37.30 83.95
CA GLN A 6 12.14 -38.75 83.87
C GLN A 6 10.97 -39.51 84.57
N ALA A 7 10.54 -40.57 83.84
CA ALA A 7 9.90 -41.87 84.20
C ALA A 7 8.34 -41.95 84.19
N GLY A 8 7.68 -43.00 83.65
CA GLY A 8 8.16 -44.32 83.24
C GLY A 8 7.21 -45.17 82.34
N GLN A 9 7.74 -46.35 82.00
CA GLN A 9 7.20 -47.55 81.31
C GLN A 9 5.92 -48.13 81.99
N ALA A 10 5.21 -49.15 81.50
CA ALA A 10 4.88 -49.78 80.22
C ALA A 10 4.06 -51.05 80.59
N GLY A 11 3.08 -51.44 79.78
CA GLY A 11 2.43 -52.75 79.80
C GLY A 11 1.83 -53.07 78.42
N PRO A 12 1.77 -54.34 77.98
CA PRO A 12 2.06 -54.70 76.58
C PRO A 12 0.84 -55.07 75.71
N ALA A 13 1.17 -55.36 74.46
CA ALA A 13 0.39 -55.35 73.23
C ALA A 13 -0.52 -56.57 72.94
N GLY A 14 -1.43 -56.37 71.98
CA GLY A 14 -2.02 -57.40 71.11
C GLY A 14 -2.34 -56.80 69.72
N PRO A 15 -2.26 -57.56 68.60
CA PRO A 15 -1.84 -57.04 67.29
C PRO A 15 -2.94 -56.95 66.19
N ALA A 16 -2.51 -56.38 65.06
CA ALA A 16 -3.26 -55.92 63.89
C ALA A 16 -3.88 -56.98 62.95
N GLY A 17 -4.82 -56.54 62.11
CA GLY A 17 -5.33 -57.22 60.90
C GLY A 17 -5.72 -56.19 59.80
N PRO A 18 -5.74 -56.57 58.51
CA PRO A 18 -5.34 -55.70 57.40
C PRO A 18 -6.47 -55.11 56.52
N SER A 19 -6.05 -54.09 55.76
CA SER A 19 -6.62 -53.37 54.61
C SER A 19 -7.67 -54.06 53.72
N GLY A 20 -8.76 -53.35 53.43
CA GLY A 20 -9.62 -53.51 52.25
C GLY A 20 -9.55 -52.25 51.36
N PRO A 21 -9.65 -52.36 50.03
CA PRO A 21 -9.42 -51.25 49.11
C PRO A 21 -10.66 -50.35 49.05
N SER A 22 -10.51 -49.08 49.38
CA SER A 22 -11.42 -48.04 48.87
C SER A 22 -11.01 -47.76 47.43
N SER A 23 -11.87 -48.17 46.51
CA SER A 23 -11.82 -47.83 45.09
C SER A 23 -12.00 -46.32 44.93
N ASP A 24 -10.90 -45.61 44.78
CA ASP A 24 -10.87 -44.29 44.15
C ASP A 24 -9.80 -44.34 43.06
N SER A 25 -10.13 -45.06 41.99
CA SER A 25 -9.37 -45.06 40.75
C SER A 25 -9.99 -44.02 39.82
N GLY A 26 -9.68 -42.74 40.07
CA GLY A 26 -9.75 -41.72 39.02
C GLY A 26 -8.65 -42.01 38.02
N THR A 27 -8.92 -42.85 37.02
CA THR A 27 -8.10 -42.91 35.82
C THR A 27 -8.27 -41.58 35.09
N ASP A 28 -7.30 -40.68 35.17
CA ASP A 28 -7.15 -39.62 34.16
C ASP A 28 -6.98 -40.33 32.81
N GLU A 29 -8.05 -40.38 32.01
CA GLU A 29 -7.99 -40.94 30.67
C GLU A 29 -6.97 -40.15 29.85
N ALA A 30 -6.07 -40.85 29.16
CA ALA A 30 -5.03 -40.22 28.36
C ALA A 30 -5.64 -39.39 27.23
N LEU A 31 -5.29 -38.09 27.18
CA LEU A 31 -5.73 -37.19 26.12
C LEU A 31 -5.16 -37.61 24.76
N GLN A 32 -5.99 -37.56 23.71
CA GLN A 32 -5.52 -37.78 22.33
C GLN A 32 -4.53 -36.70 21.91
N THR A 33 -3.59 -37.06 21.04
CA THR A 33 -2.68 -36.12 20.39
C THR A 33 -3.21 -35.72 19.01
N PRO A 34 -3.15 -34.43 18.64
CA PRO A 34 -3.51 -34.01 17.28
C PRO A 34 -2.62 -34.72 16.26
N ALA A 35 -3.22 -35.27 15.21
CA ALA A 35 -2.47 -35.99 14.16
C ALA A 35 -1.58 -35.04 13.34
N VAL A 36 -2.07 -33.82 13.05
CA VAL A 36 -1.39 -32.77 12.30
C VAL A 36 -1.78 -31.42 12.90
N THR A 37 -0.88 -30.43 12.85
CA THR A 37 -1.23 -29.03 13.16
C THR A 37 -1.63 -28.33 11.87
N ARG A 38 -2.86 -27.81 11.83
CA ARG A 38 -3.42 -27.09 10.69
C ARG A 38 -2.77 -25.71 10.58
N ASN A 39 -2.06 -25.46 9.49
CA ASN A 39 -1.33 -24.20 9.28
C ASN A 39 -1.42 -23.66 7.84
N SER A 40 -2.05 -24.40 6.93
CA SER A 40 -2.26 -23.98 5.54
C SER A 40 -3.70 -23.53 5.32
N PHE A 41 -3.90 -22.21 5.23
CA PHE A 41 -5.20 -21.57 5.02
C PHE A 41 -5.20 -20.63 3.80
N PRO A 42 -4.91 -21.14 2.59
CA PRO A 42 -4.96 -20.31 1.38
C PRO A 42 -6.41 -19.95 1.03
N GLU A 43 -6.61 -18.80 0.38
CA GLU A 43 -7.92 -18.45 -0.18
C GLU A 43 -8.23 -19.25 -1.47
N SER A 44 -7.19 -19.55 -2.26
CA SER A 44 -7.27 -20.39 -3.46
C SER A 44 -6.03 -21.28 -3.60
N TRP A 45 -6.18 -22.43 -4.24
CA TRP A 45 -5.11 -23.40 -4.47
C TRP A 45 -5.37 -24.16 -5.78
N ILE A 46 -4.34 -24.79 -6.35
CA ILE A 46 -4.36 -25.39 -7.70
C ILE A 46 -4.52 -24.32 -8.79
N TRP A 47 -3.56 -23.39 -8.86
CA TRP A 47 -3.41 -22.48 -10.01
C TRP A 47 -2.29 -22.98 -10.91
N SER A 48 -2.58 -23.98 -11.75
CA SER A 48 -1.58 -24.65 -12.60
C SER A 48 -2.04 -24.80 -14.05
N GLU A 49 -1.08 -24.69 -14.96
CA GLU A 49 -1.26 -24.98 -16.38
C GLU A 49 -0.67 -26.35 -16.70
N ILE A 50 -1.41 -27.19 -17.42
CA ILE A 50 -1.01 -28.56 -17.73
C ILE A 50 -1.29 -28.83 -19.21
N SER A 51 -0.23 -29.18 -19.96
CA SER A 51 -0.37 -29.65 -21.33
C SER A 51 -0.88 -31.09 -21.33
N LEU A 52 -2.02 -31.33 -21.98
CA LEU A 52 -2.58 -32.67 -22.16
C LEU A 52 -1.97 -33.32 -23.40
N GLY A 53 -1.64 -34.62 -23.31
CA GLY A 53 -1.21 -35.40 -24.48
C GLY A 53 -2.38 -35.84 -25.36
N ASP A 54 -2.09 -36.60 -26.42
CA ASP A 54 -3.05 -37.03 -27.46
C ASP A 54 -4.30 -37.76 -26.95
N ASN A 55 -4.25 -38.29 -25.73
CA ASN A 55 -5.38 -39.00 -25.09
C ASN A 55 -6.35 -38.07 -24.34
N GLY A 56 -6.06 -36.77 -24.27
CA GLY A 56 -6.91 -35.74 -23.65
C GLY A 56 -7.14 -35.92 -22.15
N LYS A 57 -6.30 -36.72 -21.47
CA LYS A 57 -6.48 -37.08 -20.05
C LYS A 57 -5.19 -36.84 -19.27
N THR A 58 -5.35 -36.26 -18.09
CA THR A 58 -4.28 -36.15 -17.08
C THR A 58 -4.85 -36.44 -15.70
N THR A 59 -3.98 -36.77 -14.77
CA THR A 59 -4.32 -36.89 -13.35
C THR A 59 -3.27 -36.15 -12.57
N ILE A 60 -3.74 -35.29 -11.67
CA ILE A 60 -2.91 -34.45 -10.81
C ILE A 60 -3.23 -34.76 -9.37
N GLU A 61 -2.18 -34.87 -8.57
CA GLU A 61 -2.31 -35.15 -7.14
C GLU A 61 -1.87 -33.92 -6.36
N TYR A 62 -2.79 -33.40 -5.54
CA TYR A 62 -2.54 -32.29 -4.64
C TYR A 62 -3.04 -32.65 -3.24
N THR A 63 -2.30 -32.20 -2.22
CA THR A 63 -2.76 -32.27 -0.83
C THR A 63 -3.73 -31.13 -0.59
N VAL A 64 -4.92 -31.47 -0.07
CA VAL A 64 -5.96 -30.48 0.23
C VAL A 64 -5.53 -29.59 1.40
N PRO A 65 -5.77 -28.27 1.38
CA PRO A 65 -5.42 -27.38 2.48
C PRO A 65 -6.20 -27.70 3.76
N ASP A 66 -5.71 -27.19 4.89
CA ASP A 66 -6.26 -27.47 6.22
C ASP A 66 -7.55 -26.68 6.55
N THR A 67 -8.03 -25.88 5.59
CA THR A 67 -9.28 -25.12 5.71
C THR A 67 -10.48 -26.06 5.74
N ILE A 68 -11.32 -25.94 6.76
CA ILE A 68 -12.61 -26.64 6.85
C ILE A 68 -13.63 -25.82 6.04
N THR A 69 -13.82 -26.18 4.77
CA THR A 69 -14.68 -25.43 3.84
C THR A 69 -15.19 -26.33 2.71
N SER A 70 -16.02 -25.77 1.83
CA SER A 70 -16.34 -26.39 0.54
C SER A 70 -15.54 -25.70 -0.55
N TRP A 71 -14.62 -26.45 -1.15
CA TRP A 71 -13.83 -26.05 -2.29
C TRP A 71 -14.60 -26.24 -3.59
N VAL A 72 -14.46 -25.30 -4.51
CA VAL A 72 -15.03 -25.37 -5.86
C VAL A 72 -13.88 -25.33 -6.85
N ALA A 73 -13.71 -26.41 -7.61
CA ALA A 73 -12.73 -26.52 -8.68
C ALA A 73 -13.38 -26.23 -10.03
N THR A 74 -12.72 -25.41 -10.83
CA THR A 74 -13.10 -25.11 -12.23
C THR A 74 -11.86 -25.30 -13.09
N ALA A 75 -12.01 -25.88 -14.27
CA ALA A 75 -10.94 -25.99 -15.25
C ALA A 75 -11.32 -25.28 -16.54
N ILE A 76 -10.31 -24.68 -17.16
CA ILE A 76 -10.40 -24.04 -18.47
C ILE A 76 -9.40 -24.77 -19.36
N ALA A 77 -9.88 -25.29 -20.50
CA ALA A 77 -9.06 -26.00 -21.47
C ALA A 77 -9.01 -25.22 -22.78
N MET A 78 -7.90 -25.30 -23.49
CA MET A 78 -7.74 -24.68 -24.81
C MET A 78 -7.03 -25.67 -25.74
N ASN A 79 -7.57 -25.88 -26.93
CA ASN A 79 -6.91 -26.64 -28.00
C ASN A 79 -7.03 -25.89 -29.34
N ASN A 80 -6.26 -26.32 -30.33
CA ASN A 80 -6.20 -25.65 -31.64
C ASN A 80 -7.41 -25.96 -32.54
N GLU A 81 -8.19 -27.00 -32.25
CA GLU A 81 -9.32 -27.45 -33.08
C GLU A 81 -10.67 -26.88 -32.60
N ASP A 82 -10.96 -26.99 -31.30
CA ASP A 82 -12.24 -26.61 -30.68
C ASP A 82 -12.17 -25.27 -29.93
N GLY A 83 -10.97 -24.71 -29.73
CA GLY A 83 -10.77 -23.44 -29.04
C GLY A 83 -10.88 -23.57 -27.51
N LEU A 84 -11.61 -22.64 -26.88
CA LEU A 84 -11.76 -22.55 -25.42
C LEU A 84 -12.93 -23.39 -24.91
N GLY A 85 -12.69 -24.25 -23.92
CA GLY A 85 -13.71 -25.01 -23.20
C GLY A 85 -13.67 -24.74 -21.69
N LEU A 86 -14.84 -24.62 -21.06
CA LEU A 86 -14.97 -24.53 -19.60
C LEU A 86 -15.56 -25.83 -19.04
N SER A 87 -15.01 -26.31 -17.93
CA SER A 87 -15.56 -27.47 -17.23
C SER A 87 -16.77 -27.10 -16.37
N ASN A 88 -17.60 -28.09 -16.04
CA ASN A 88 -18.53 -27.96 -14.92
C ASN A 88 -17.74 -27.79 -13.61
N GLN A 89 -18.35 -27.11 -12.64
CA GLN A 89 -17.78 -26.96 -11.31
C GLN A 89 -17.80 -28.29 -10.55
N ALA A 90 -16.67 -28.66 -9.95
CA ALA A 90 -16.57 -29.79 -9.04
C ALA A 90 -16.45 -29.28 -7.60
N THR A 91 -17.28 -29.81 -6.69
CA THR A 91 -17.29 -29.38 -5.29
C THR A 91 -16.70 -30.46 -4.39
N MET A 92 -15.83 -30.06 -3.45
CA MET A 92 -15.27 -30.94 -2.43
C MET A 92 -15.35 -30.28 -1.06
N THR A 93 -15.94 -30.96 -0.09
CA THR A 93 -16.00 -30.47 1.29
C THR A 93 -14.92 -31.13 2.15
N THR A 94 -14.09 -30.30 2.79
CA THR A 94 -13.15 -30.73 3.82
C THR A 94 -13.74 -30.48 5.19
N PHE A 95 -13.79 -31.51 6.04
CA PHE A 95 -14.42 -31.41 7.35
C PHE A 95 -13.78 -32.34 8.38
N THR A 96 -13.68 -31.85 9.61
CA THR A 96 -13.20 -32.61 10.77
C THR A 96 -14.28 -32.54 11.86
N PRO A 97 -14.75 -33.66 12.43
CA PRO A 97 -15.85 -33.63 13.40
C PRO A 97 -15.54 -32.95 14.74
N PHE A 98 -14.26 -32.80 15.07
CA PHE A 98 -13.79 -32.10 16.26
C PHE A 98 -12.66 -31.17 15.85
N PHE A 99 -12.81 -29.87 16.08
CA PHE A 99 -11.79 -28.89 15.70
C PHE A 99 -11.86 -27.62 16.55
N VAL A 100 -10.74 -26.89 16.59
CA VAL A 100 -10.63 -25.57 17.21
C VAL A 100 -10.48 -24.49 16.14
N SER A 101 -11.22 -23.40 16.29
CA SER A 101 -11.09 -22.21 15.45
C SER A 101 -10.61 -21.04 16.30
N MET A 102 -9.74 -20.21 15.73
CA MET A 102 -9.19 -19.02 16.40
C MET A 102 -9.60 -17.76 15.63
N ASN A 103 -10.14 -16.79 16.37
CA ASN A 103 -10.41 -15.45 15.84
C ASN A 103 -9.22 -14.53 16.18
N LEU A 104 -8.41 -14.23 15.17
CA LEU A 104 -7.29 -13.29 15.27
C LEU A 104 -7.68 -11.98 14.58
N PRO A 105 -7.34 -10.83 15.17
CA PRO A 105 -7.42 -9.55 14.47
C PRO A 105 -6.49 -9.56 13.24
N TYR A 106 -6.79 -8.71 12.26
CA TYR A 106 -5.96 -8.55 11.06
C TYR A 106 -4.53 -8.11 11.42
N SER A 107 -4.41 -7.05 12.22
CA SER A 107 -3.14 -6.56 12.78
C SER A 107 -3.34 -6.04 14.21
N VAL A 108 -2.23 -5.95 14.94
CA VAL A 108 -2.14 -5.37 16.29
C VAL A 108 -0.85 -4.57 16.43
N ILE A 109 -0.85 -3.51 17.25
CA ILE A 109 0.36 -2.75 17.53
C ILE A 109 1.14 -3.44 18.66
N ARG A 110 2.48 -3.44 18.58
CA ARG A 110 3.35 -3.99 19.62
C ARG A 110 3.00 -3.43 21.00
N GLY A 111 2.84 -4.32 21.97
CA GLY A 111 2.49 -3.96 23.35
C GLY A 111 0.99 -3.83 23.63
N GLU A 112 0.11 -3.85 22.62
CA GLU A 112 -1.34 -3.97 22.83
C GLU A 112 -1.70 -5.34 23.42
N GLU A 113 -2.81 -5.39 24.14
CA GLU A 113 -3.31 -6.62 24.75
C GLU A 113 -4.65 -7.00 24.09
N PHE A 114 -4.83 -8.25 23.68
CA PHE A 114 -6.09 -8.70 23.11
C PHE A 114 -6.48 -10.10 23.62
N SER A 115 -7.80 -10.36 23.63
CA SER A 115 -8.36 -11.66 24.00
C SER A 115 -8.50 -12.54 22.76
N LEU A 116 -7.62 -13.54 22.63
CA LEU A 116 -7.72 -14.59 21.62
C LEU A 116 -8.90 -15.51 21.97
N LYS A 117 -9.98 -15.38 21.22
CA LYS A 117 -11.15 -16.27 21.32
C LYS A 117 -10.91 -17.54 20.50
N CYS A 118 -10.89 -18.68 21.19
CA CYS A 118 -10.74 -20.01 20.61
C CYS A 118 -12.05 -20.77 20.76
N THR A 119 -12.77 -21.02 19.67
CA THR A 119 -14.02 -21.78 19.68
C THR A 119 -13.71 -23.24 19.38
N VAL A 120 -14.00 -24.14 20.31
CA VAL A 120 -13.93 -25.60 20.07
C VAL A 120 -15.31 -26.07 19.62
N PHE A 121 -15.34 -26.71 18.45
CA PHE A 121 -16.54 -27.32 17.88
C PHE A 121 -16.50 -28.83 18.09
N ASN A 122 -17.60 -29.38 18.59
CA ASN A 122 -17.78 -30.80 18.82
C ASN A 122 -19.01 -31.31 18.05
N TYR A 123 -18.79 -31.89 16.87
CA TYR A 123 -19.83 -32.57 16.08
C TYR A 123 -19.90 -34.08 16.39
N LEU A 124 -19.29 -34.54 17.49
CA LEU A 124 -19.46 -35.90 17.99
C LEU A 124 -20.81 -36.04 18.70
N THR A 125 -21.27 -37.28 18.85
CA THR A 125 -22.57 -37.59 19.49
C THR A 125 -22.55 -37.51 21.02
N THR A 126 -21.38 -37.28 21.63
CA THR A 126 -21.20 -37.21 23.09
C THR A 126 -20.52 -35.91 23.50
N ASP A 127 -20.87 -35.44 24.69
CA ASP A 127 -20.17 -34.33 25.35
C ASP A 127 -18.68 -34.70 25.52
N GLN A 128 -17.81 -33.72 25.37
CA GLN A 128 -16.36 -33.88 25.52
C GLN A 128 -15.84 -32.99 26.63
N GLU A 129 -15.03 -33.54 27.52
CA GLU A 129 -14.15 -32.78 28.39
C GLU A 129 -12.88 -32.45 27.62
N VAL A 130 -12.70 -31.19 27.26
CA VAL A 130 -11.63 -30.70 26.37
C VAL A 130 -10.65 -29.86 27.15
N THR A 131 -9.37 -30.17 27.03
CA THR A 131 -8.26 -29.30 27.44
C THR A 131 -7.78 -28.51 26.23
N VAL A 132 -7.95 -27.18 26.28
CA VAL A 132 -7.43 -26.24 25.29
C VAL A 132 -6.13 -25.64 25.80
N THR A 133 -5.08 -25.73 24.99
CA THR A 133 -3.71 -25.41 25.34
C THR A 133 -3.17 -24.35 24.38
N LEU A 134 -2.66 -23.25 24.93
CA LEU A 134 -1.85 -22.25 24.23
C LEU A 134 -0.38 -22.53 24.59
N PRO A 135 0.42 -23.11 23.66
CA PRO A 135 1.83 -23.39 23.91
C PRO A 135 2.65 -22.12 24.05
N VAL A 136 3.82 -22.26 24.67
CA VAL A 136 4.82 -21.18 24.78
C VAL A 136 5.20 -20.66 23.40
N SER A 137 5.22 -19.34 23.26
CA SER A 137 5.61 -18.66 22.01
C SER A 137 7.05 -19.00 21.62
N PRO A 138 7.30 -19.51 20.39
CA PRO A 138 8.65 -19.68 19.87
C PRO A 138 9.41 -18.34 19.90
N ASN A 139 10.66 -18.36 20.37
CA ASN A 139 11.52 -17.17 20.44
C ASN A 139 10.92 -15.98 21.21
N LYS A 140 9.96 -16.23 22.12
CA LYS A 140 9.29 -15.21 22.96
C LYS A 140 8.61 -14.10 22.14
N ALA A 141 8.00 -14.47 21.01
CA ALA A 141 7.36 -13.51 20.11
C ALA A 141 6.13 -12.81 20.72
N PHE A 142 5.44 -13.47 21.66
CA PHE A 142 4.35 -12.91 22.44
C PHE A 142 4.35 -13.46 23.89
N GLY A 143 3.76 -12.70 24.80
CA GLY A 143 3.50 -13.10 26.19
C GLY A 143 2.01 -13.35 26.44
N THR A 144 1.69 -13.91 27.60
CA THR A 144 0.33 -14.21 28.03
C THR A 144 0.09 -13.79 29.47
N ARG A 145 -1.17 -13.55 29.86
CA ARG A 145 -1.51 -13.09 31.22
C ARG A 145 -2.37 -14.09 31.98
N ARG A 146 -2.03 -14.32 33.25
CA ARG A 146 -2.75 -15.24 34.17
C ARG A 146 -3.69 -14.54 35.16
N SER A 147 -3.43 -13.26 35.50
CA SER A 147 -4.21 -12.44 36.45
C SER A 147 -4.02 -10.93 36.22
N ILE A 148 -4.94 -10.08 36.72
CA ILE A 148 -4.95 -8.61 36.54
C ILE A 148 -3.71 -7.93 37.13
N ASN A 149 -3.08 -8.45 38.18
CA ASN A 149 -2.02 -7.73 38.89
C ASN A 149 -0.60 -8.27 38.64
N GLN A 150 -0.46 -9.28 37.79
CA GLN A 150 0.84 -9.80 37.40
C GLN A 150 0.89 -9.93 35.88
N VAL A 151 1.67 -9.04 35.23
CA VAL A 151 2.28 -9.40 33.95
C VAL A 151 3.36 -10.42 34.32
N GLU A 152 2.96 -11.68 34.45
CA GLU A 152 3.94 -12.73 34.62
C GLU A 152 4.75 -12.80 33.32
N GLU A 153 6.07 -12.67 33.43
CA GLU A 153 7.03 -13.20 32.48
C GLU A 153 6.98 -14.74 32.46
N SER A 154 5.81 -15.37 32.64
CA SER A 154 5.69 -16.83 32.68
C SER A 154 5.62 -17.36 31.25
N TYR A 155 6.79 -17.82 30.80
CA TYR A 155 7.00 -18.61 29.59
C TYR A 155 6.37 -20.01 29.69
N GLU A 156 5.19 -20.13 30.30
CA GLU A 156 4.53 -21.40 30.59
C GLU A 156 3.33 -21.62 29.68
N THR A 157 3.16 -22.87 29.25
CA THR A 157 2.00 -23.32 28.50
C THR A 157 0.73 -23.08 29.33
N ILE A 158 -0.21 -22.31 28.79
CA ILE A 158 -1.51 -22.06 29.45
C ILE A 158 -2.52 -23.10 28.97
N THR A 159 -3.24 -23.70 29.92
CA THR A 159 -4.30 -24.67 29.65
C THR A 159 -5.62 -24.22 30.25
N ARG A 160 -6.72 -24.53 29.55
CA ARG A 160 -8.10 -24.29 29.99
C ARG A 160 -8.91 -25.56 29.77
N LYS A 161 -9.63 -26.02 30.79
CA LYS A 161 -10.54 -27.17 30.68
C LYS A 161 -11.95 -26.67 30.39
N LEU A 162 -12.60 -27.23 29.38
CA LEU A 162 -13.93 -26.87 28.93
C LEU A 162 -14.76 -28.14 28.79
N LYS A 163 -16.04 -28.06 29.17
CA LYS A 163 -17.03 -29.06 28.77
C LYS A 163 -17.71 -28.60 27.48
N VAL A 164 -17.52 -29.33 26.38
CA VAL A 164 -18.10 -29.01 25.08
C VAL A 164 -19.27 -29.97 24.79
N PRO A 165 -20.52 -29.49 24.71
CA PRO A 165 -21.69 -30.33 24.46
C PRO A 165 -21.60 -31.09 23.13
N ALA A 166 -22.26 -32.25 23.05
CA ALA A 166 -22.48 -32.97 21.79
C ALA A 166 -23.18 -32.07 20.75
N ASN A 167 -22.70 -32.08 19.51
CA ASN A 167 -23.18 -31.20 18.42
C ASN A 167 -23.21 -29.71 18.82
N GLY A 168 -22.25 -29.28 19.64
CA GLY A 168 -22.17 -27.94 20.21
C GLY A 168 -20.80 -27.30 20.05
N ALA A 169 -20.67 -26.09 20.58
CA ALA A 169 -19.43 -25.35 20.61
C ALA A 169 -19.25 -24.63 21.94
N THR A 170 -18.00 -24.41 22.35
CA THR A 170 -17.66 -23.67 23.57
C THR A 170 -16.36 -22.90 23.36
N ASN A 171 -16.24 -21.73 23.99
CA ASN A 171 -15.11 -20.82 23.79
C ASN A 171 -14.11 -20.92 24.96
N ALA A 172 -12.83 -21.04 24.64
CA ALA A 172 -11.72 -20.66 25.52
C ALA A 172 -11.22 -19.26 25.15
N GLN A 173 -10.69 -18.53 26.12
CA GLN A 173 -10.08 -17.22 25.91
C GLN A 173 -8.65 -17.20 26.47
N PHE A 174 -7.74 -16.59 25.71
CA PHE A 174 -6.35 -16.38 26.13
C PHE A 174 -5.94 -14.93 25.89
N TRP A 175 -5.33 -14.31 26.89
CA TRP A 175 -4.77 -12.95 26.76
C TRP A 175 -3.39 -13.02 26.12
N ILE A 176 -3.20 -12.29 25.01
CA ILE A 176 -1.94 -12.25 24.26
C ILE A 176 -1.40 -10.81 24.25
N VAL A 177 -0.08 -10.69 24.46
CA VAL A 177 0.67 -9.43 24.37
C VAL A 177 1.81 -9.61 23.35
N PRO A 178 1.71 -9.06 22.13
CA PRO A 178 2.77 -9.14 21.14
C PRO A 178 4.03 -8.38 21.58
N LYS A 179 5.19 -8.97 21.33
CA LYS A 179 6.50 -8.40 21.69
C LYS A 179 7.43 -8.19 20.50
N LYS A 180 7.33 -9.06 19.49
CA LYS A 180 8.11 -8.95 18.24
C LYS A 180 7.26 -8.40 17.11
N LEU A 181 7.87 -7.57 16.28
CA LEU A 181 7.27 -7.01 15.08
C LEU A 181 7.21 -8.03 13.94
N GLY A 182 6.34 -7.79 12.96
CA GLY A 182 6.14 -8.64 11.80
C GLY A 182 5.17 -9.80 12.06
N HIS A 183 5.27 -10.85 11.24
CA HIS A 183 4.37 -12.00 11.33
C HIS A 183 4.81 -12.96 12.44
N ILE A 184 3.98 -13.14 13.47
CA ILE A 184 4.21 -14.09 14.56
C ILE A 184 3.24 -15.27 14.46
N GLY A 185 3.73 -16.50 14.69
CA GLY A 185 2.89 -17.70 14.70
C GLY A 185 2.18 -17.88 16.04
N VAL A 186 0.86 -18.02 16.01
CA VAL A 186 0.01 -18.30 17.19
C VAL A 186 -0.61 -19.68 17.02
N LYS A 187 -0.26 -20.61 17.92
CA LYS A 187 -0.71 -22.00 17.90
C LYS A 187 -1.65 -22.30 19.06
N VAL A 188 -2.74 -23.03 18.80
CA VAL A 188 -3.68 -23.51 19.82
C VAL A 188 -3.95 -25.00 19.60
N ILE A 189 -4.03 -25.76 20.68
CA ILE A 189 -4.23 -27.21 20.68
C ILE A 189 -5.47 -27.52 21.53
N ALA A 190 -6.44 -28.27 21.02
CA ALA A 190 -7.59 -28.75 21.77
C ALA A 190 -7.56 -30.28 21.85
N GLN A 191 -7.66 -30.84 23.06
CA GLN A 191 -7.52 -32.28 23.29
C GLN A 191 -8.62 -32.80 24.22
N SER A 192 -9.21 -33.93 23.89
CA SER A 192 -10.11 -34.71 24.74
C SER A 192 -9.64 -36.17 24.78
N ALA A 193 -10.31 -37.01 25.58
CA ALA A 193 -10.03 -38.45 25.60
C ALA A 193 -10.32 -39.14 24.25
N SER A 194 -11.22 -38.58 23.44
CA SER A 194 -11.70 -39.21 22.19
C SER A 194 -11.21 -38.53 20.89
N ALA A 195 -10.85 -37.24 20.96
CA ALA A 195 -10.46 -36.45 19.79
C ALA A 195 -9.49 -35.32 20.13
N ALA A 196 -8.69 -34.88 19.16
CA ALA A 196 -7.78 -33.75 19.30
C ALA A 196 -7.59 -33.00 17.97
N ASP A 197 -7.38 -31.69 18.04
CA ASP A 197 -7.08 -30.81 16.90
C ASP A 197 -6.05 -29.75 17.32
N ALA A 198 -5.29 -29.23 16.35
CA ALA A 198 -4.39 -28.11 16.56
C ALA A 198 -4.39 -27.18 15.36
N VAL A 199 -4.37 -25.87 15.63
CA VAL A 199 -4.37 -24.82 14.60
C VAL A 199 -3.26 -23.81 14.88
N GLU A 200 -2.58 -23.37 13.82
CA GLU A 200 -1.56 -22.32 13.86
C GLU A 200 -1.84 -21.28 12.79
N ARG A 201 -1.91 -20.01 13.18
CA ARG A 201 -2.11 -18.88 12.25
C ARG A 201 -1.08 -17.80 12.51
N LYS A 202 -0.78 -17.02 11.46
CA LYS A 202 0.11 -15.86 11.56
C LYS A 202 -0.69 -14.63 11.98
N LEU A 203 -0.15 -13.85 12.91
CA LEU A 203 -0.65 -12.55 13.34
C LEU A 203 0.36 -11.48 12.92
N LEU A 204 -0.10 -10.41 12.26
CA LEU A 204 0.73 -9.27 11.89
C LEU A 204 0.85 -8.31 13.08
N VAL A 205 2.08 -8.05 13.52
CA VAL A 205 2.40 -7.09 14.60
C VAL A 205 3.08 -5.87 14.01
N GLU A 206 2.42 -4.72 14.12
CA GLU A 206 2.89 -3.44 13.60
C GLU A 206 3.67 -2.66 14.67
N ALA A 207 4.59 -1.80 14.23
CA ALA A 207 5.36 -0.94 15.12
C ALA A 207 4.53 0.25 15.59
N GLU A 208 4.76 0.68 16.83
CA GLU A 208 4.16 1.92 17.34
C GLU A 208 4.76 3.18 16.65
N GLY A 209 4.19 4.37 16.92
CA GLY A 209 4.71 5.63 16.37
C GLY A 209 4.24 5.95 14.95
N VAL A 210 5.09 6.66 14.19
CA VAL A 210 4.81 7.14 12.83
C VAL A 210 5.86 6.58 11.87
N GLU A 211 5.41 5.81 10.87
CA GLU A 211 6.27 5.31 9.79
C GLU A 211 6.87 6.46 8.96
N GLN A 212 8.17 6.39 8.76
CA GLN A 212 8.97 7.20 7.84
C GLN A 212 9.61 6.27 6.82
N GLU A 213 9.77 6.77 5.60
CA GLU A 213 10.44 6.07 4.52
C GLU A 213 11.39 7.04 3.81
N TYR A 214 12.56 6.55 3.39
CA TYR A 214 13.38 7.23 2.39
C TYR A 214 14.07 6.24 1.47
N THR A 215 14.33 6.69 0.25
CA THR A 215 15.02 5.90 -0.78
C THR A 215 16.34 6.56 -1.17
N ARG A 216 17.32 5.73 -1.48
CA ARG A 216 18.66 6.12 -1.93
C ARG A 216 19.02 5.36 -3.21
N PRO A 217 18.81 5.94 -4.39
CA PRO A 217 19.23 5.31 -5.63
C PRO A 217 20.68 5.65 -5.98
N ILE A 218 21.37 4.65 -6.50
CA ILE A 218 22.71 4.70 -7.04
C ILE A 218 22.59 4.38 -8.53
N PHE A 219 22.90 5.38 -9.34
CA PHE A 219 22.95 5.21 -10.79
C PHE A 219 24.33 4.70 -11.20
N ILE A 220 24.35 3.56 -11.88
CA ILE A 220 25.54 2.86 -12.35
C ILE A 220 25.57 3.00 -13.87
N ASN A 221 26.65 3.56 -14.41
CA ASN A 221 26.88 3.67 -15.85
C ASN A 221 28.29 3.19 -16.16
N LEU A 222 28.39 2.07 -16.87
CA LEU A 222 29.63 1.43 -17.28
C LEU A 222 29.81 1.47 -18.82
N ASN A 223 29.14 2.40 -19.51
CA ASN A 223 29.27 2.60 -20.96
C ASN A 223 30.51 3.45 -21.36
N GLY A 224 31.42 3.72 -20.42
CA GLY A 224 32.62 4.53 -20.60
C GLY A 224 33.94 3.75 -20.44
N GLU A 225 35.04 4.45 -20.13
CA GLU A 225 36.35 3.82 -19.87
C GLU A 225 36.36 2.99 -18.56
N THR A 226 35.44 3.28 -17.66
CA THR A 226 35.28 2.61 -16.37
C THR A 226 34.43 1.36 -16.51
N GLN A 227 35.03 0.19 -16.27
CA GLN A 227 34.34 -1.12 -16.32
C GLN A 227 33.92 -1.63 -14.94
N ASP A 228 34.27 -0.90 -13.87
CA ASP A 228 33.95 -1.23 -12.49
C ASP A 228 33.60 0.02 -11.67
N LEU A 229 32.54 -0.07 -10.85
CA LEU A 229 32.13 0.99 -9.94
C LEU A 229 32.01 0.42 -8.53
N THR A 230 32.58 1.11 -7.56
CA THR A 230 32.29 0.87 -6.14
C THR A 230 31.68 2.13 -5.54
N SER A 231 30.52 1.98 -4.90
CA SER A 231 29.82 3.06 -4.22
C SER A 231 29.49 2.66 -2.78
N THR A 232 29.42 3.63 -1.89
CA THR A 232 29.04 3.40 -0.49
C THR A 232 27.86 4.28 -0.10
N VAL A 233 26.91 3.69 0.63
CA VAL A 233 25.74 4.38 1.16
C VAL A 233 25.67 4.16 2.66
N THR A 234 25.68 5.26 3.42
CA THR A 234 25.47 5.22 4.87
C THR A 234 23.98 5.32 5.17
N ILE A 235 23.46 4.33 5.87
CA ILE A 235 22.08 4.32 6.36
C ILE A 235 22.04 5.16 7.64
N THR A 236 21.18 6.17 7.67
CA THR A 236 21.09 7.14 8.79
C THR A 236 19.71 7.09 9.43
N LEU A 237 19.65 6.80 10.73
CA LEU A 237 18.41 6.74 11.50
C LEU A 237 18.42 7.77 12.65
N PRO A 238 17.26 8.32 13.03
CA PRO A 238 17.16 9.27 14.15
C PRO A 238 17.16 8.55 15.51
N GLU A 239 18.34 8.32 16.08
CA GLU A 239 18.54 7.49 17.30
C GLU A 239 17.60 7.82 18.49
N LYS A 240 17.20 9.08 18.68
CA LYS A 240 16.40 9.49 19.85
C LYS A 240 14.90 9.26 19.71
N GLU A 241 14.38 9.36 18.49
CA GLU A 241 12.94 9.28 18.21
C GLU A 241 12.58 7.93 17.58
N LEU A 242 13.57 7.14 17.14
CA LEU A 242 13.40 5.82 16.54
C LEU A 242 12.70 4.84 17.48
N VAL A 243 11.71 4.16 16.95
CA VAL A 243 11.05 3.03 17.59
C VAL A 243 11.95 1.80 17.44
N PRO A 244 12.35 1.13 18.54
CA PRO A 244 13.26 -0.01 18.48
C PRO A 244 12.73 -1.15 17.60
N ASP A 245 13.62 -1.81 16.85
CA ASP A 245 13.35 -2.93 15.93
C ASP A 245 12.39 -2.61 14.76
N SER A 246 12.01 -1.34 14.57
CA SER A 246 11.09 -0.93 13.49
C SER A 246 11.76 -0.73 12.13
N THR A 247 13.09 -0.84 12.07
CA THR A 247 13.85 -0.64 10.83
C THR A 247 13.64 -1.79 9.88
N PHE A 248 13.31 -1.46 8.63
CA PHE A 248 13.27 -2.39 7.52
C PHE A 248 14.06 -1.79 6.36
N ILE A 249 15.01 -2.55 5.83
CA ILE A 249 15.87 -2.15 4.71
C ILE A 249 15.66 -3.13 3.57
N GLU A 250 15.40 -2.60 2.39
CA GLU A 250 15.29 -3.36 1.15
C GLU A 250 16.25 -2.75 0.13
N ILE A 251 17.06 -3.60 -0.50
CA ILE A 251 17.96 -3.20 -1.58
C ILE A 251 17.42 -3.79 -2.87
N THR A 252 17.23 -2.97 -3.88
CA THR A 252 16.77 -3.42 -5.19
C THR A 252 17.77 -3.10 -6.28
N ALA A 253 17.81 -3.91 -7.33
CA ALA A 253 18.67 -3.72 -8.50
C ALA A 253 17.87 -3.95 -9.79
N ILE A 254 18.09 -3.07 -10.78
CA ILE A 254 17.40 -3.12 -12.07
C ILE A 254 18.23 -2.49 -13.19
N GLY A 255 18.14 -3.02 -14.41
CA GLY A 255 18.89 -2.57 -15.60
C GLY A 255 18.22 -1.46 -16.42
N ASP A 256 17.07 -0.98 -15.96
CA ASP A 256 16.29 0.02 -16.67
C ASP A 256 16.06 1.27 -15.81
N VAL A 257 16.23 2.45 -16.41
CA VAL A 257 16.13 3.75 -15.70
C VAL A 257 14.74 4.02 -15.12
N MET A 258 13.72 3.35 -15.63
CA MET A 258 12.32 3.38 -15.24
C MET A 258 11.84 2.02 -14.71
N GLY A 259 12.67 0.99 -14.74
CA GLY A 259 12.36 -0.35 -14.28
C GLY A 259 11.87 -0.40 -12.83
N ALA A 260 12.50 0.37 -11.93
CA ALA A 260 12.04 0.49 -10.54
C ALA A 260 10.63 1.08 -10.44
N SER A 261 10.22 1.88 -11.42
CA SER A 261 8.86 2.37 -11.52
C SER A 261 7.90 1.27 -11.98
N ILE A 262 8.30 0.23 -12.72
CA ILE A 262 7.40 -0.80 -13.31
C ILE A 262 6.54 -1.50 -12.27
N ASN A 263 7.13 -1.96 -11.17
CA ASN A 263 6.36 -2.56 -10.07
C ASN A 263 5.46 -1.53 -9.35
N GLY A 264 5.82 -0.25 -9.39
CA GLY A 264 5.01 0.87 -8.93
C GLY A 264 4.04 1.45 -9.98
N LEU A 265 4.16 1.12 -11.28
CA LEU A 265 3.34 1.71 -12.36
C LEU A 265 1.88 1.34 -12.16
N GLU A 266 1.59 0.15 -11.63
CA GLU A 266 0.22 -0.22 -11.27
C GLU A 266 -0.39 0.75 -10.23
N SER A 267 0.42 1.25 -9.30
CA SER A 267 -0.01 2.25 -8.30
C SER A 267 -0.19 3.65 -8.90
N LEU A 268 0.52 3.97 -9.99
CA LEU A 268 0.37 5.20 -10.76
C LEU A 268 -0.83 5.15 -11.74
N ILE A 269 -1.21 3.95 -12.19
CA ILE A 269 -2.42 3.69 -12.98
C ILE A 269 -3.63 3.75 -12.04
N LYS A 270 -4.15 4.97 -11.89
CA LYS A 270 -5.38 5.22 -11.12
C LYS A 270 -6.54 5.46 -12.06
N MET A 271 -7.70 4.94 -11.67
CA MET A 271 -8.95 5.23 -12.37
C MET A 271 -9.25 6.72 -12.21
N PRO A 272 -9.48 7.47 -13.31
CA PRO A 272 -9.86 8.87 -13.22
C PRO A 272 -11.21 9.08 -12.51
N TYR A 273 -11.25 10.01 -11.56
CA TYR A 273 -12.45 10.35 -10.80
C TYR A 273 -12.42 11.80 -10.32
N GLY A 274 -13.54 12.24 -9.76
CA GLY A 274 -13.66 13.57 -9.16
C GLY A 274 -14.16 14.61 -10.16
N CYS A 275 -13.83 15.87 -9.89
CA CYS A 275 -14.02 17.03 -10.78
C CYS A 275 -13.01 17.02 -11.94
N GLY A 276 -13.14 17.90 -12.93
CA GLY A 276 -12.29 17.88 -14.15
C GLY A 276 -10.79 17.85 -13.84
N GLU A 277 -10.37 18.68 -12.89
CA GLU A 277 -8.98 18.72 -12.43
C GLU A 277 -8.51 17.38 -11.82
N GLN A 278 -9.27 16.77 -10.90
CA GLN A 278 -8.95 15.46 -10.31
C GLN A 278 -9.00 14.31 -11.31
N ASN A 279 -9.88 14.44 -12.30
CA ASN A 279 -9.98 13.48 -13.37
C ASN A 279 -8.69 13.53 -14.23
N MET A 280 -8.26 14.72 -14.65
CA MET A 280 -7.04 14.90 -15.43
C MET A 280 -5.76 14.52 -14.68
N LEU A 281 -5.71 14.77 -13.37
CA LEU A 281 -4.64 14.33 -12.47
C LEU A 281 -4.37 12.82 -12.53
N ASN A 282 -5.45 12.04 -12.58
CA ASN A 282 -5.37 10.59 -12.66
C ASN A 282 -5.30 10.11 -14.12
N PHE A 283 -5.77 10.90 -15.08
CA PHE A 283 -5.72 10.57 -16.50
C PHE A 283 -4.27 10.60 -17.04
N ALA A 284 -3.55 11.70 -16.79
CA ALA A 284 -2.24 11.94 -17.40
C ALA A 284 -1.20 10.83 -17.12
N PRO A 285 -1.04 10.28 -15.89
CA PRO A 285 -0.11 9.18 -15.64
C PRO A 285 -0.35 7.94 -16.52
N ASN A 286 -1.61 7.62 -16.87
CA ASN A 286 -1.91 6.46 -17.72
C ASN A 286 -1.27 6.57 -19.11
N ILE A 287 -1.16 7.78 -19.66
CA ILE A 287 -0.55 8.04 -20.97
C ILE A 287 0.95 7.75 -20.92
N TYR A 288 1.65 8.36 -19.96
CA TYR A 288 3.11 8.26 -19.89
C TYR A 288 3.59 6.87 -19.49
N VAL A 289 2.79 6.16 -18.69
CA VAL A 289 3.03 4.74 -18.40
C VAL A 289 2.98 3.91 -19.69
N LEU A 290 1.97 4.14 -20.55
CA LEU A 290 1.87 3.44 -21.82
C LEU A 290 2.96 3.82 -22.81
N GLN A 291 3.27 5.12 -22.92
CA GLN A 291 4.36 5.61 -23.77
C GLN A 291 5.67 4.95 -23.38
N TYR A 292 5.97 4.92 -22.10
CA TYR A 292 7.14 4.22 -21.60
C TYR A 292 7.16 2.72 -21.98
N LEU A 293 6.05 1.99 -21.76
CA LEU A 293 5.97 0.57 -22.12
C LEU A 293 6.15 0.33 -23.62
N GLU A 294 5.70 1.25 -24.47
CA GLU A 294 5.86 1.17 -25.91
C GLU A 294 7.31 1.45 -26.34
N GLU A 295 7.91 2.53 -25.84
CA GLU A 295 9.30 2.93 -26.13
C GLU A 295 10.34 1.92 -25.63
N THR A 296 10.00 1.12 -24.61
CA THR A 296 10.85 0.05 -24.07
C THR A 296 10.50 -1.34 -24.60
N ASN A 297 9.60 -1.44 -25.59
CA ASN A 297 9.12 -2.69 -26.18
C ASN A 297 8.60 -3.71 -25.16
N GLN A 298 7.96 -3.24 -24.09
CA GLN A 298 7.43 -4.08 -23.02
C GLN A 298 6.04 -4.58 -23.35
N ASP A 299 5.83 -5.90 -23.30
CA ASP A 299 4.53 -6.51 -23.61
C ASP A 299 3.76 -6.96 -22.35
N ASN A 300 3.39 -5.99 -21.52
CA ASN A 300 2.47 -6.22 -20.41
C ASN A 300 1.03 -5.92 -20.83
N LEU A 301 0.35 -6.92 -21.40
CA LEU A 301 -1.02 -6.77 -21.91
C LEU A 301 -2.00 -6.33 -20.81
N ALA A 302 -1.90 -6.86 -19.59
CA ALA A 302 -2.81 -6.54 -18.49
C ALA A 302 -2.75 -5.05 -18.12
N ILE A 303 -1.53 -4.52 -17.94
CA ILE A 303 -1.31 -3.10 -17.65
C ILE A 303 -1.77 -2.24 -18.82
N LYS A 304 -1.43 -2.62 -20.06
CA LYS A 304 -1.83 -1.88 -21.26
C LYS A 304 -3.35 -1.78 -21.39
N THR A 305 -4.07 -2.89 -21.20
CA THR A 305 -5.52 -2.92 -21.26
C THR A 305 -6.15 -2.09 -20.13
N LYS A 306 -5.64 -2.20 -18.90
CA LYS A 306 -6.11 -1.44 -17.73
C LYS A 306 -5.96 0.07 -17.93
N ALA A 307 -4.77 0.53 -18.34
CA ALA A 307 -4.52 1.94 -18.62
C ALA A 307 -5.41 2.48 -19.76
N LYS A 308 -5.59 1.71 -20.86
CA LYS A 308 -6.50 2.10 -21.95
C LYS A 308 -7.96 2.20 -21.52
N ASP A 309 -8.45 1.27 -20.71
CA ASP A 309 -9.82 1.33 -20.17
C ASP A 309 -10.02 2.54 -19.24
N PHE A 310 -9.04 2.82 -18.37
CA PHE A 310 -9.06 3.98 -17.49
C PHE A 310 -9.01 5.30 -18.25
N MET A 311 -8.19 5.41 -19.29
CA MET A 311 -8.19 6.58 -20.16
C MET A 311 -9.53 6.76 -20.89
N LYS A 312 -10.14 5.71 -21.45
CA LYS A 312 -11.48 5.84 -22.09
C LYS A 312 -12.52 6.39 -21.13
N LYS A 313 -12.56 5.88 -19.90
CA LYS A 313 -13.47 6.35 -18.84
C LYS A 313 -13.14 7.79 -18.43
N GLY A 314 -11.86 8.12 -18.27
CA GLY A 314 -11.42 9.46 -17.93
C GLY A 314 -11.74 10.50 -19.01
N TYR A 315 -11.55 10.17 -20.29
CA TYR A 315 -11.92 11.02 -21.42
C TYR A 315 -13.43 11.31 -21.41
N GLN A 316 -14.27 10.29 -21.37
CA GLN A 316 -15.73 10.45 -21.31
C GLN A 316 -16.18 11.28 -20.11
N ARG A 317 -15.49 11.12 -18.97
CA ARG A 317 -15.78 11.87 -17.77
C ARG A 317 -15.40 13.34 -17.91
N GLU A 318 -14.22 13.61 -18.49
CA GLU A 318 -13.69 14.96 -18.66
C GLU A 318 -14.59 15.82 -19.54
N LEU A 319 -15.23 15.23 -20.56
CA LEU A 319 -16.18 15.94 -21.42
C LEU A 319 -17.38 16.55 -20.66
N ASN A 320 -17.71 16.05 -19.46
CA ASN A 320 -18.75 16.67 -18.62
C ASN A 320 -18.29 17.99 -17.98
N TYR A 321 -16.98 18.26 -18.01
CA TYR A 321 -16.35 19.47 -17.49
C TYR A 321 -15.91 20.43 -18.60
N GLN A 322 -16.15 20.07 -19.87
CA GLN A 322 -16.12 21.01 -20.98
C GLN A 322 -17.35 21.91 -20.90
N ARG A 323 -17.13 23.21 -21.05
CA ARG A 323 -18.14 24.25 -21.05
C ARG A 323 -18.70 24.47 -22.45
N ASP A 324 -19.82 25.17 -22.52
CA ASP A 324 -20.51 25.45 -23.80
C ASP A 324 -19.66 26.29 -24.79
N ASP A 325 -18.70 27.06 -24.27
CA ASP A 325 -17.73 27.84 -25.05
C ASP A 325 -16.49 27.03 -25.48
N GLY A 326 -16.42 25.75 -25.12
CA GLY A 326 -15.31 24.85 -25.45
C GLY A 326 -14.16 24.84 -24.43
N SER A 327 -14.19 25.70 -23.41
CA SER A 327 -13.18 25.72 -22.34
C SER A 327 -13.42 24.64 -21.28
N PHE A 328 -12.39 24.27 -20.53
CA PHE A 328 -12.50 23.36 -19.40
C PHE A 328 -12.42 24.12 -18.07
N SER A 329 -13.21 23.67 -17.09
CA SER A 329 -13.13 24.14 -15.70
C SER A 329 -13.34 22.97 -14.74
N ALA A 330 -13.09 23.16 -13.44
CA ALA A 330 -13.25 22.07 -12.47
C ALA A 330 -14.68 21.49 -12.44
N PHE A 331 -15.70 22.33 -12.60
CA PHE A 331 -17.11 21.95 -12.51
C PHE A 331 -17.93 22.27 -13.79
N GLY A 332 -17.24 22.46 -14.92
CA GLY A 332 -17.86 22.75 -16.22
C GLY A 332 -18.72 24.00 -16.20
N ASN A 333 -19.92 23.92 -16.77
CA ASN A 333 -20.88 25.04 -16.82
C ASN A 333 -21.40 25.52 -15.45
N SER A 334 -21.01 24.87 -14.34
CA SER A 334 -21.33 25.35 -12.99
C SER A 334 -20.39 26.46 -12.52
N ASP A 335 -19.20 26.57 -13.12
CA ASP A 335 -18.28 27.68 -12.85
C ASP A 335 -18.67 28.90 -13.69
N ASP A 336 -18.22 30.10 -13.30
CA ASP A 336 -18.52 31.31 -14.07
C ASP A 336 -17.68 31.38 -15.36
N GLU A 337 -16.41 30.93 -15.31
CA GLU A 337 -15.42 31.05 -16.39
C GLU A 337 -14.58 29.76 -16.54
N GLY A 338 -14.08 29.51 -17.75
CA GLY A 338 -13.13 28.43 -18.05
C GLY A 338 -11.69 28.78 -17.67
N SER A 339 -10.88 27.76 -17.37
CA SER A 339 -9.45 27.98 -17.10
C SER A 339 -8.60 27.73 -18.34
N THR A 340 -7.75 28.69 -18.69
CA THR A 340 -6.83 28.58 -19.82
C THR A 340 -5.77 27.53 -19.56
N TRP A 341 -5.18 27.55 -18.36
CA TRP A 341 -4.22 26.54 -17.94
C TRP A 341 -4.81 25.12 -17.99
N LEU A 342 -6.01 24.91 -17.43
CA LEU A 342 -6.63 23.59 -17.44
C LEU A 342 -6.99 23.14 -18.85
N SER A 343 -7.54 24.05 -19.67
CA SER A 343 -7.86 23.79 -21.07
C SER A 343 -6.61 23.38 -21.86
N ALA A 344 -5.50 24.09 -21.69
CA ALA A 344 -4.22 23.73 -22.30
C ALA A 344 -3.72 22.35 -21.82
N PHE A 345 -3.83 22.04 -20.53
CA PHE A 345 -3.46 20.73 -19.99
C PHE A 345 -4.31 19.60 -20.57
N VAL A 346 -5.63 19.80 -20.69
CA VAL A 346 -6.55 18.84 -21.31
C VAL A 346 -6.18 18.60 -22.77
N VAL A 347 -5.98 19.67 -23.55
CA VAL A 347 -5.56 19.57 -24.96
C VAL A 347 -4.26 18.77 -25.10
N ARG A 348 -3.26 19.07 -24.26
CA ARG A 348 -1.98 18.38 -24.25
C ARG A 348 -2.15 16.88 -23.98
N CYS A 349 -2.85 16.52 -22.92
CA CYS A 349 -3.08 15.12 -22.55
C CYS A 349 -3.95 14.38 -23.57
N PHE A 350 -5.00 14.99 -24.09
CA PHE A 350 -5.85 14.37 -25.09
C PHE A 350 -5.08 14.13 -26.39
N ASN A 351 -4.23 15.07 -26.81
CA ASN A 351 -3.41 14.86 -27.98
C ASN A 351 -2.48 13.66 -27.83
N GLN A 352 -1.77 13.57 -26.70
CA GLN A 352 -0.87 12.44 -26.43
C GLN A 352 -1.62 11.10 -26.25
N ALA A 353 -2.86 11.14 -25.79
CA ALA A 353 -3.70 9.94 -25.63
C ALA A 353 -4.26 9.39 -26.95
N ARG A 354 -4.26 10.16 -28.06
CA ARG A 354 -4.74 9.73 -29.39
C ARG A 354 -4.03 8.48 -29.91
N SER A 355 -2.77 8.28 -29.54
CA SER A 355 -2.00 7.06 -29.90
C SER A 355 -2.55 5.79 -29.25
N TYR A 356 -3.34 5.91 -28.17
CA TYR A 356 -3.80 4.76 -27.38
C TYR A 356 -5.31 4.56 -27.38
N ILE A 357 -6.08 5.65 -27.49
CA ILE A 357 -7.55 5.66 -27.45
C ILE A 357 -8.12 6.58 -28.54
N THR A 358 -9.36 6.32 -28.95
CA THR A 358 -10.09 7.19 -29.86
C THR A 358 -10.55 8.45 -29.12
N ILE A 359 -10.15 9.62 -29.62
CA ILE A 359 -10.55 10.94 -29.13
C ILE A 359 -11.11 11.71 -30.32
N ASP A 360 -12.25 12.39 -30.12
CA ASP A 360 -12.85 13.22 -31.15
C ASP A 360 -12.01 14.48 -31.38
N SER A 361 -11.69 14.79 -32.64
CA SER A 361 -10.93 15.99 -32.99
C SER A 361 -11.71 17.26 -32.69
N ASP A 362 -13.04 17.23 -32.85
CA ASP A 362 -13.89 18.40 -32.65
C ASP A 362 -13.84 18.90 -31.20
N ASP A 363 -13.66 18.00 -30.23
CA ASP A 363 -13.55 18.34 -28.82
C ASP A 363 -12.27 19.13 -28.54
N ILE A 364 -11.16 18.75 -29.17
CA ILE A 364 -9.85 19.41 -29.04
C ILE A 364 -9.86 20.75 -29.79
N ASP A 365 -10.39 20.77 -31.02
CA ASP A 365 -10.31 21.93 -31.90
C ASP A 365 -11.14 23.11 -31.36
N LYS A 366 -12.29 22.85 -30.71
CA LYS A 366 -13.06 23.87 -29.98
C LYS A 366 -12.26 24.49 -28.84
N THR A 367 -11.59 23.67 -28.04
CA THR A 367 -10.79 24.14 -26.91
C THR A 367 -9.57 24.93 -27.39
N ILE A 368 -8.90 24.49 -28.45
CA ILE A 368 -7.79 25.23 -29.07
C ILE A 368 -8.28 26.60 -29.57
N SER A 369 -9.42 26.64 -30.28
CA SER A 369 -10.02 27.88 -30.76
C SER A 369 -10.23 28.87 -29.61
N TRP A 370 -10.84 28.40 -28.52
CA TRP A 370 -11.10 29.21 -27.33
C TRP A 370 -9.80 29.73 -26.68
N ILE A 371 -8.76 28.90 -26.55
CA ILE A 371 -7.46 29.33 -26.00
C ILE A 371 -6.86 30.46 -26.85
N LEU A 372 -6.89 30.32 -28.18
CA LEU A 372 -6.34 31.32 -29.11
C LEU A 372 -7.11 32.65 -29.08
N GLU A 373 -8.42 32.61 -28.86
CA GLU A 373 -9.26 33.82 -28.70
C GLU A 373 -8.97 34.59 -27.41
N HIS A 374 -8.44 33.92 -26.38
CA HIS A 374 -8.08 34.51 -25.08
C HIS A 374 -6.62 34.96 -24.98
N GLN A 375 -5.98 35.22 -26.13
CA GLN A 375 -4.65 35.79 -26.25
C GLN A 375 -4.71 37.33 -26.37
N TYR A 376 -3.88 38.04 -25.61
CA TYR A 376 -3.65 39.48 -25.78
C TYR A 376 -2.90 39.79 -27.09
N SER A 377 -2.94 41.06 -27.51
CA SER A 377 -2.27 41.52 -28.74
C SER A 377 -0.75 41.38 -28.70
N ASP A 378 -0.15 41.35 -27.51
CA ASP A 378 1.28 41.17 -27.29
C ASP A 378 1.71 39.70 -27.27
N GLY A 379 0.77 38.75 -27.36
CA GLY A 379 1.04 37.31 -27.34
C GLY A 379 0.78 36.62 -26.00
N GLN A 380 0.56 37.36 -24.91
CA GLN A 380 0.31 36.78 -23.59
C GLN A 380 -1.09 36.14 -23.50
N PHE A 381 -1.22 34.98 -22.83
CA PHE A 381 -2.52 34.38 -22.54
C PHE A 381 -3.17 34.93 -21.27
N GLN A 382 -4.50 35.00 -21.27
CA GLN A 382 -5.33 35.36 -20.11
C GLN A 382 -5.74 34.13 -19.31
N GLU A 383 -5.94 34.29 -18.00
CA GLU A 383 -6.51 33.23 -17.13
C GLU A 383 -7.81 33.76 -16.50
N PRO A 384 -8.96 33.63 -17.19
CA PRO A 384 -10.24 34.12 -16.69
C PRO A 384 -10.81 33.22 -15.58
N GLY A 385 -10.55 31.92 -15.67
CA GLY A 385 -11.00 30.93 -14.70
C GLY A 385 -10.12 30.79 -13.47
N ARG A 386 -10.52 29.86 -12.61
CA ARG A 386 -9.77 29.46 -11.41
C ARG A 386 -9.44 27.98 -11.50
N VAL A 387 -8.18 27.64 -11.23
CA VAL A 387 -7.77 26.27 -10.96
C VAL A 387 -7.84 26.02 -9.45
N ILE A 388 -8.60 25.02 -9.04
CA ILE A 388 -8.84 24.70 -7.62
C ILE A 388 -7.64 23.95 -7.04
N HIS A 389 -7.03 23.08 -7.83
CA HIS A 389 -5.80 22.38 -7.54
C HIS A 389 -4.62 23.16 -8.12
N SER A 390 -4.29 24.31 -7.54
CA SER A 390 -3.20 25.18 -8.03
C SER A 390 -1.84 24.48 -8.18
N ASP A 391 -1.61 23.38 -7.47
CA ASP A 391 -0.39 22.57 -7.57
C ASP A 391 -0.34 21.73 -8.85
N MET A 392 -1.49 21.46 -9.49
CA MET A 392 -1.54 21.01 -10.87
C MET A 392 -0.95 22.02 -11.81
N GLN A 393 -0.84 23.29 -11.46
CA GLN A 393 -0.22 24.27 -12.34
C GLN A 393 1.30 24.29 -12.19
N GLY A 394 1.86 23.63 -11.17
CA GLY A 394 3.29 23.73 -10.86
C GLY A 394 3.70 25.19 -10.64
N GLY A 395 4.79 25.61 -11.28
CA GLY A 395 5.14 27.04 -11.37
C GLY A 395 4.40 27.81 -12.49
N ALA A 396 3.63 27.13 -13.34
CA ALA A 396 2.93 27.66 -14.51
C ALA A 396 1.54 28.25 -14.23
N SER A 397 1.27 28.67 -12.99
CA SER A 397 -0.06 29.10 -12.57
C SER A 397 -0.55 30.42 -13.17
N LYS A 398 0.35 31.37 -13.45
CA LYS A 398 0.01 32.72 -13.96
C LYS A 398 1.16 33.33 -14.76
N GLY A 399 0.84 34.32 -15.60
CA GLY A 399 1.83 35.17 -16.26
C GLY A 399 2.62 34.47 -17.36
N LEU A 400 3.94 34.73 -17.40
CA LEU A 400 4.84 34.18 -18.42
C LEU A 400 4.93 32.64 -18.37
N PRO A 401 5.11 31.99 -17.21
CA PRO A 401 5.10 30.52 -17.12
C PRO A 401 3.83 29.86 -17.68
N MET A 402 2.66 30.41 -17.38
CA MET A 402 1.38 29.92 -17.91
C MET A 402 1.28 30.09 -19.43
N THR A 403 1.79 31.23 -19.94
CA THR A 403 1.82 31.51 -21.37
C THR A 403 2.74 30.52 -22.10
N ALA A 404 3.94 30.28 -21.56
CA ALA A 404 4.88 29.30 -22.08
C ALA A 404 4.30 27.87 -22.04
N TYR A 405 3.63 27.50 -20.93
CA TYR A 405 2.96 26.20 -20.83
C TYR A 405 1.83 26.02 -21.84
N SER A 406 0.99 27.05 -22.02
CA SER A 406 -0.11 27.00 -22.97
C SER A 406 0.42 26.93 -24.41
N ALA A 407 1.47 27.70 -24.72
CA ALA A 407 2.16 27.60 -26.01
C ALA A 407 2.78 26.22 -26.22
N LEU A 408 3.41 25.64 -25.20
CA LEU A 408 3.95 24.28 -25.23
C LEU A 408 2.86 23.24 -25.54
N ALA A 409 1.72 23.30 -24.84
CA ALA A 409 0.60 22.39 -25.06
C ALA A 409 0.05 22.46 -26.49
N LEU A 410 0.04 23.66 -27.08
CA LEU A 410 -0.36 23.88 -28.47
C LEU A 410 0.71 23.36 -29.44
N LEU A 411 1.99 23.64 -29.21
CA LEU A 411 3.11 23.19 -30.07
C LEU A 411 3.27 21.66 -30.10
N GLU A 412 2.93 20.97 -29.02
CA GLU A 412 2.92 19.50 -28.98
C GLU A 412 1.73 18.89 -29.75
N ASN A 413 0.79 19.70 -30.26
CA ASN A 413 -0.39 19.24 -30.98
C ASN A 413 -0.15 19.20 -32.50
N ASP A 414 0.19 18.02 -33.01
CA ASP A 414 0.33 17.74 -34.44
C ASP A 414 -1.03 17.36 -35.04
N ASN A 415 -1.87 18.35 -35.38
CA ASN A 415 -3.19 18.17 -35.99
C ASN A 415 -3.37 19.09 -37.22
N GLU A 416 -4.13 18.62 -38.21
CA GLU A 416 -4.44 19.34 -39.46
C GLU A 416 -5.11 20.71 -39.21
N TYR A 417 -5.88 20.85 -38.12
CA TYR A 417 -6.44 22.12 -37.68
C TYR A 417 -5.37 23.13 -37.26
N MET A 418 -4.32 22.66 -36.57
CA MET A 418 -3.21 23.50 -36.16
C MET A 418 -2.46 24.03 -37.38
N ASP A 419 -2.11 23.19 -38.35
CA ASP A 419 -1.44 23.64 -39.59
C ASP A 419 -2.17 24.79 -40.31
N GLN A 420 -3.50 24.83 -40.22
CA GLN A 420 -4.34 25.85 -40.85
C GLN A 420 -4.42 27.18 -40.05
N VAL A 421 -4.39 27.11 -38.73
CA VAL A 421 -4.64 28.27 -37.84
C VAL A 421 -3.33 28.87 -37.30
N PHE A 422 -2.25 28.09 -37.25
CA PHE A 422 -1.11 28.36 -36.36
C PHE A 422 -0.13 29.43 -36.87
N ASN A 423 0.08 29.56 -38.18
CA ASN A 423 1.13 30.42 -38.75
C ASN A 423 1.13 31.90 -38.27
N GLY A 424 -0.03 32.48 -37.96
CA GLY A 424 -0.13 33.88 -37.49
C GLY A 424 -0.15 34.05 -35.96
N PHE A 425 -0.50 33.00 -35.22
CA PHE A 425 -0.57 33.01 -33.76
C PHE A 425 0.74 32.56 -33.13
N GLU A 426 1.38 31.54 -33.71
CA GLU A 426 2.68 31.03 -33.31
C GLU A 426 3.72 32.16 -33.29
N LEU A 427 3.81 32.94 -34.37
CA LEU A 427 4.76 34.05 -34.46
C LEU A 427 4.58 35.06 -33.31
N ARG A 428 3.34 35.43 -32.96
CA ARG A 428 3.09 36.37 -31.85
C ARG A 428 3.51 35.82 -30.49
N ILE A 429 3.27 34.53 -30.25
CA ILE A 429 3.67 33.87 -29.01
C ILE A 429 5.19 33.73 -28.92
N VAL A 430 5.84 33.33 -30.01
CA VAL A 430 7.29 33.16 -30.05
C VAL A 430 7.96 34.53 -29.89
N ASP A 431 7.49 35.57 -30.58
CA ASP A 431 7.98 36.94 -30.43
C ASP A 431 7.87 37.43 -28.98
N TYR A 432 6.73 37.17 -28.32
CA TYR A 432 6.54 37.50 -26.89
C TYR A 432 7.54 36.77 -26.00
N LEU A 433 7.72 35.45 -26.19
CA LEU A 433 8.64 34.64 -25.40
C LEU A 433 10.10 35.07 -25.62
N GLU A 434 10.48 35.43 -26.85
CA GLU A 434 11.80 35.96 -27.19
C GLU A 434 12.05 37.35 -26.58
N GLU A 435 11.03 38.21 -26.54
CA GLU A 435 11.11 39.50 -25.85
C GLU A 435 11.34 39.28 -24.35
N LYS A 436 10.56 38.40 -23.71
CA LYS A 436 10.68 38.10 -22.27
C LYS A 436 11.95 37.36 -21.91
N LEU A 437 12.55 36.61 -22.82
CA LEU A 437 13.87 36.02 -22.63
C LEU A 437 14.95 37.07 -22.30
N GLN A 438 14.78 38.32 -22.78
CA GLN A 438 15.73 39.42 -22.49
C GLN A 438 15.51 40.08 -21.11
N ASP A 439 14.45 39.73 -20.38
CA ASP A 439 14.16 40.31 -19.06
C ASP A 439 15.14 39.75 -17.99
N PRO A 440 15.92 40.60 -17.29
CA PRO A 440 16.85 40.16 -16.25
C PRO A 440 16.20 39.45 -15.06
N LEU A 441 14.92 39.66 -14.80
CA LEU A 441 14.19 38.94 -13.74
C LEU A 441 13.85 37.52 -14.18
N VAL A 442 13.45 37.36 -15.44
CA VAL A 442 13.17 36.05 -16.04
C VAL A 442 14.45 35.21 -16.07
N GLN A 443 15.57 35.79 -16.49
CA GLN A 443 16.88 35.12 -16.52
C GLN A 443 17.43 34.70 -15.14
N LYS A 444 16.76 35.05 -14.03
CA LYS A 444 17.11 34.59 -12.67
C LYS A 444 16.16 33.55 -12.11
N ASP A 445 15.00 33.36 -12.73
CA ASP A 445 14.00 32.39 -12.30
C ASP A 445 14.20 31.07 -13.05
N VAL A 446 14.75 30.09 -12.34
CA VAL A 446 15.08 28.76 -12.88
C VAL A 446 13.85 28.07 -13.48
N TYR A 447 12.69 28.17 -12.83
CA TYR A 447 11.48 27.48 -13.30
C TYR A 447 10.99 28.10 -14.60
N THR A 448 10.83 29.44 -14.59
CA THR A 448 10.36 30.18 -15.77
C THR A 448 11.31 29.99 -16.96
N MET A 449 12.62 29.99 -16.72
CA MET A 449 13.61 29.73 -17.77
C MET A 449 13.55 28.30 -18.30
N ALA A 450 13.27 27.30 -17.46
CA ALA A 450 13.24 25.91 -17.88
C ALA A 450 12.11 25.63 -18.88
N ILE A 451 10.88 26.05 -18.54
CA ILE A 451 9.73 25.89 -19.43
C ILE A 451 9.87 26.75 -20.69
N LEU A 452 10.37 27.98 -20.56
CA LEU A 452 10.58 28.88 -21.69
C LEU A 452 11.62 28.31 -22.67
N ALA A 453 12.75 27.81 -22.18
CA ALA A 453 13.78 27.22 -23.03
C ALA A 453 13.25 25.99 -23.80
N TYR A 454 12.48 25.12 -23.12
CA TYR A 454 11.86 23.97 -23.79
C TYR A 454 10.83 24.37 -24.85
N THR A 455 9.98 25.35 -24.52
CA THR A 455 8.96 25.87 -25.45
C THR A 455 9.61 26.46 -26.70
N LEU A 456 10.67 27.28 -26.54
CA LEU A 456 11.43 27.83 -27.68
C LEU A 456 12.18 26.75 -28.48
N GLN A 457 12.64 25.67 -27.82
CA GLN A 457 13.30 24.55 -28.48
C GLN A 457 12.32 23.75 -29.35
N LEU A 458 11.07 23.57 -28.92
CA LEU A 458 10.02 22.93 -29.74
C LEU A 458 9.50 23.85 -30.86
N ALA A 459 9.37 25.15 -30.60
CA ALA A 459 8.98 26.15 -31.61
C ALA A 459 10.08 26.44 -32.67
N ASP A 460 11.19 25.70 -32.65
CA ASP A 460 12.37 25.92 -33.50
C ASP A 460 12.88 27.37 -33.54
N SER A 461 12.75 28.10 -32.42
CA SER A 461 13.07 29.53 -32.35
C SER A 461 14.57 29.80 -32.59
N PRO A 462 14.93 30.91 -33.27
CA PRO A 462 16.33 31.37 -33.36
C PRO A 462 17.01 31.55 -32.00
N SER A 463 16.24 31.86 -30.96
CA SER A 463 16.70 32.13 -29.60
C SER A 463 16.87 30.87 -28.73
N LYS A 464 16.51 29.69 -29.24
CA LYS A 464 16.53 28.42 -28.46
C LYS A 464 17.89 28.10 -27.84
N ASN A 465 18.97 28.32 -28.58
CA ASN A 465 20.33 28.06 -28.07
C ASN A 465 20.71 29.05 -26.96
N GLN A 466 20.33 30.32 -27.10
CA GLN A 466 20.57 31.33 -26.07
C GLN A 466 19.80 30.97 -24.79
N ALA A 467 18.53 30.58 -24.91
CA ALA A 467 17.70 30.19 -23.77
C ALA A 467 18.28 28.99 -23.01
N LEU A 468 18.72 27.95 -23.73
CA LEU A 468 19.37 26.79 -23.12
C LEU A 468 20.67 27.16 -22.42
N THR A 469 21.54 27.99 -23.02
CA THR A 469 22.78 28.43 -22.38
C THR A 469 22.52 29.24 -21.09
N ILE A 470 21.49 30.09 -21.07
CA ILE A 470 21.11 30.82 -19.84
C ILE A 470 20.66 29.82 -18.76
N LEU A 471 19.81 28.85 -19.12
CA LEU A 471 19.34 27.81 -18.21
C LEU A 471 20.48 26.94 -17.67
N GLU A 472 21.44 26.54 -18.51
CA GLU A 472 22.63 25.79 -18.10
C GLU A 472 23.50 26.58 -17.13
N ASN A 473 23.63 27.90 -17.32
CA ASN A 473 24.37 28.77 -16.39
C ASN A 473 23.66 28.95 -15.03
N LEU A 474 22.34 28.79 -14.99
CA LEU A 474 21.56 28.77 -13.75
C LEU A 474 21.64 27.42 -13.03
N ALA A 475 22.03 26.36 -13.73
CA ALA A 475 22.17 25.04 -13.13
C ALA A 475 23.29 25.06 -12.08
N SER A 476 22.95 24.71 -10.84
CA SER A 476 23.95 24.64 -9.77
C SER A 476 24.80 23.36 -9.94
N PRO A 477 26.15 23.46 -9.93
CA PRO A 477 27.05 22.30 -10.05
C PRO A 477 26.96 21.28 -8.91
N GLU A 478 26.20 21.56 -7.86
CA GLU A 478 26.21 20.75 -6.65
C GLU A 478 24.78 20.55 -6.10
N GLY A 479 24.30 19.32 -6.21
CA GLY A 479 23.35 18.73 -5.27
C GLY A 479 23.96 18.62 -3.86
N LYS A 480 24.39 19.75 -3.28
CA LYS A 480 24.98 19.80 -1.95
C LYS A 480 23.92 19.46 -0.91
N ALA A 481 24.10 18.28 -0.32
CA ALA A 481 23.74 17.93 1.05
C ALA A 481 22.31 18.33 1.47
N ARG A 482 21.29 17.87 0.75
CA ARG A 482 19.99 17.67 1.41
C ARG A 482 20.04 16.38 2.22
N PRO A 483 19.54 16.39 3.46
CA PRO A 483 19.49 15.18 4.27
C PRO A 483 18.71 14.07 3.54
N PRO A 484 18.97 12.78 3.84
CA PRO A 484 18.38 11.66 3.11
C PRO A 484 16.88 11.58 3.01
N TYR A 485 16.21 12.21 3.96
CA TYR A 485 14.79 12.23 4.15
C TYR A 485 14.08 13.42 3.47
N HIS A 486 14.72 14.14 2.52
CA HIS A 486 14.11 15.29 1.84
C HIS A 486 14.16 15.18 0.31
N GLN A 487 13.00 14.94 -0.30
CA GLN A 487 12.76 15.09 -1.74
C GLN A 487 12.93 16.56 -2.15
N ALA A 488 13.34 16.81 -3.39
CA ALA A 488 13.31 18.16 -3.97
C ALA A 488 11.87 18.70 -4.02
N GLY A 489 11.70 20.01 -3.97
CA GLY A 489 10.35 20.58 -4.14
C GLY A 489 9.85 20.34 -5.56
N ALA A 490 8.54 20.13 -5.73
CA ALA A 490 7.92 19.81 -7.02
C ALA A 490 8.36 20.73 -8.17
N SER A 491 8.43 22.06 -7.92
CA SER A 491 8.90 23.03 -8.93
C SER A 491 10.32 22.78 -9.44
N ASN A 492 11.21 22.26 -8.59
CA ASN A 492 12.59 21.95 -8.99
C ASN A 492 12.65 20.66 -9.81
N ILE A 493 11.83 19.67 -9.46
CA ILE A 493 11.71 18.41 -10.21
C ILE A 493 11.17 18.72 -11.62
N GLU A 494 10.10 19.52 -11.69
CA GLU A 494 9.48 19.93 -12.95
C GLU A 494 10.44 20.76 -13.82
N ALA A 495 11.11 21.77 -13.27
CA ALA A 495 12.10 22.57 -14.00
C ALA A 495 13.26 21.71 -14.53
N THR A 496 13.74 20.77 -13.72
CA THR A 496 14.81 19.84 -14.13
C THR A 496 14.34 18.87 -15.21
N ALA A 497 13.06 18.46 -15.17
CA ALA A 497 12.47 17.63 -16.21
C ALA A 497 12.32 18.38 -17.55
N TYR A 498 11.96 19.67 -17.57
CA TYR A 498 12.00 20.48 -18.79
C TYR A 498 13.43 20.64 -19.36
N LEU A 499 14.44 20.76 -18.50
CA LEU A 499 15.84 20.73 -18.93
C LEU A 499 16.20 19.36 -19.55
N LEU A 500 15.76 18.26 -18.93
CA LEU A 500 15.99 16.92 -19.48
C LEU A 500 15.33 16.76 -20.86
N MET A 501 14.07 17.20 -21.01
CA MET A 501 13.37 17.14 -22.30
C MET A 501 14.05 18.01 -23.38
N ASN A 502 14.70 19.12 -23.01
CA ASN A 502 15.54 19.87 -23.95
C ASN A 502 16.72 19.03 -24.47
N TYR A 503 17.41 18.30 -23.59
CA TYR A 503 18.51 17.43 -24.02
C TYR A 503 18.03 16.24 -24.86
N VAL A 504 16.88 15.65 -24.51
CA VAL A 504 16.23 14.60 -25.29
C VAL A 504 15.88 15.10 -26.69
N ALA A 505 15.23 16.26 -26.80
CA ALA A 505 14.87 16.88 -28.09
C ALA A 505 16.08 17.21 -28.97
N ARG A 506 17.27 17.34 -28.38
CA ARG A 506 18.54 17.58 -29.07
C ARG A 506 19.38 16.32 -29.27
N SER A 507 18.90 15.17 -28.81
CA SER A 507 19.62 13.90 -28.79
C SER A 507 20.99 13.97 -28.07
N ASP A 508 21.12 14.83 -27.05
CA ASP A 508 22.33 14.93 -26.22
C ASP A 508 22.28 13.90 -25.08
N ILE A 509 22.60 12.64 -25.42
CA ILE A 509 22.47 11.49 -24.51
C ILE A 509 23.31 11.67 -23.24
N LEU A 510 24.54 12.17 -23.36
CA LEU A 510 25.45 12.29 -22.22
C LEU A 510 24.91 13.26 -21.17
N LYS A 511 24.47 14.45 -21.58
CA LYS A 511 23.85 15.41 -20.66
C LYS A 511 22.50 14.92 -20.13
N ALA A 512 21.71 14.24 -20.96
CA ALA A 512 20.44 13.67 -20.54
C ALA A 512 20.61 12.63 -19.43
N LEU A 513 21.63 11.76 -19.51
CA LEU A 513 21.91 10.76 -18.48
C LEU A 513 22.32 11.39 -17.14
N ASP A 514 23.12 12.46 -17.15
CA ASP A 514 23.53 13.17 -15.94
C ASP A 514 22.32 13.78 -15.19
N VAL A 515 21.38 14.39 -15.93
CA VAL A 515 20.15 14.94 -15.35
C VAL A 515 19.19 13.82 -14.91
N THR A 516 19.10 12.74 -15.69
CA THR A 516 18.29 11.56 -15.37
C THR A 516 18.68 10.98 -14.02
N LYS A 517 19.98 10.87 -13.74
CA LYS A 517 20.49 10.41 -12.44
C LYS A 517 19.92 11.22 -11.27
N TRP A 518 19.83 12.54 -11.41
CA TRP A 518 19.27 13.39 -10.36
C TRP A 518 17.75 13.21 -10.24
N ILE A 519 17.02 13.15 -11.36
CA ILE A 519 15.56 12.95 -11.35
C ILE A 519 15.21 11.60 -10.74
N VAL A 520 15.88 10.51 -11.12
CA VAL A 520 15.62 9.19 -10.50
C VAL A 520 15.86 9.24 -8.99
N ALA A 521 16.83 10.04 -8.54
CA ALA A 521 17.08 10.27 -7.12
C ALA A 521 15.99 11.02 -6.36
N GLN A 522 15.03 11.64 -7.06
CA GLN A 522 13.88 12.30 -6.45
C GLN A 522 12.61 11.44 -6.49
N ARG A 523 12.65 10.17 -6.92
CA ARG A 523 11.45 9.32 -6.96
C ARG A 523 11.03 8.84 -5.57
N ASN A 524 9.72 8.68 -5.37
CA ASN A 524 9.15 8.01 -4.20
C ASN A 524 9.02 6.49 -4.44
N ALA A 525 8.71 5.73 -3.39
CA ALA A 525 8.58 4.27 -3.43
C ALA A 525 7.46 3.74 -4.35
N HIS A 526 6.58 4.62 -4.84
CA HIS A 526 5.46 4.27 -5.71
C HIS A 526 5.73 4.63 -7.18
N GLY A 527 6.95 5.08 -7.51
CA GLY A 527 7.36 5.45 -8.86
C GLY A 527 7.01 6.89 -9.27
N GLY A 528 6.34 7.66 -8.41
CA GLY A 528 5.96 9.06 -8.63
C GLY A 528 6.92 10.06 -7.97
N PHE A 529 6.56 11.35 -8.01
CA PHE A 529 7.32 12.46 -7.43
C PHE A 529 6.50 13.21 -6.37
N SER A 530 6.80 14.48 -6.09
CA SER A 530 6.22 15.21 -4.97
C SER A 530 4.80 15.71 -5.25
N SER A 531 4.49 16.07 -6.49
CA SER A 531 3.15 16.50 -6.94
C SER A 531 2.72 15.73 -8.20
N THR A 532 1.76 16.26 -8.94
CA THR A 532 1.30 15.63 -10.18
C THR A 532 1.95 16.19 -11.44
N GLN A 533 2.21 17.51 -11.53
CA GLN A 533 2.92 18.04 -12.70
C GLN A 533 4.35 17.57 -12.75
N ASP A 534 5.06 17.61 -11.62
CA ASP A 534 6.44 17.13 -11.58
C ASP A 534 6.50 15.64 -11.95
N THR A 535 5.52 14.84 -11.49
CA THR A 535 5.40 13.43 -11.86
C THR A 535 5.14 13.27 -13.36
N VAL A 536 4.16 13.97 -13.92
CA VAL A 536 3.81 13.91 -15.35
C VAL A 536 5.00 14.30 -16.23
N VAL A 537 5.60 15.47 -15.97
CA VAL A 537 6.70 16.01 -16.77
C VAL A 537 7.97 15.16 -16.58
N ALA A 538 8.25 14.67 -15.37
CA ALA A 538 9.39 13.79 -15.14
C ALA A 538 9.22 12.42 -15.79
N LEU A 539 8.03 11.80 -15.74
CA LEU A 539 7.76 10.53 -16.42
C LEU A 539 7.88 10.70 -17.93
N GLN A 540 7.36 11.78 -18.51
CA GLN A 540 7.54 12.10 -19.93
C GLN A 540 9.02 12.24 -20.29
N ALA A 541 9.79 12.99 -19.51
CA ALA A 541 11.22 13.20 -19.74
C ALA A 541 12.00 11.88 -19.66
N LEU A 542 11.69 11.04 -18.66
CA LEU A 542 12.31 9.74 -18.47
C LEU A 542 11.94 8.74 -19.56
N ALA A 543 10.69 8.77 -20.06
CA ALA A 543 10.28 7.98 -21.21
C ALA A 543 11.04 8.39 -22.47
N GLY A 544 11.26 9.70 -22.67
CA GLY A 544 12.09 10.20 -23.77
C GLY A 544 13.56 9.76 -23.68
N VAL A 545 14.13 9.68 -22.47
CA VAL A 545 15.47 9.11 -22.26
C VAL A 545 15.50 7.62 -22.50
N ALA A 546 14.47 6.89 -22.03
CA ALA A 546 14.30 5.48 -22.32
C ALA A 546 14.30 5.28 -23.83
N ALA A 547 13.47 5.98 -24.61
CA ALA A 547 13.46 5.90 -26.07
C ALA A 547 14.84 6.10 -26.74
N LEU A 548 15.69 6.99 -26.20
CA LEU A 548 17.05 7.22 -26.70
C LEU A 548 18.07 6.14 -26.29
N THR A 549 17.77 5.35 -25.26
CA THR A 549 18.67 4.35 -24.65
C THR A 549 18.17 2.90 -24.80
N SER A 550 16.89 2.73 -25.11
CA SER A 550 16.21 1.49 -25.46
C SER A 550 16.89 0.89 -26.69
N GLY A 551 17.54 -0.27 -26.52
CA GLY A 551 18.23 -0.97 -27.60
C GLY A 551 19.75 -1.05 -27.46
N ASP A 552 20.34 -0.64 -26.33
CA ASP A 552 21.74 -0.98 -26.02
C ASP A 552 21.87 -2.49 -25.74
N SER A 553 22.06 -3.27 -26.80
CA SER A 553 22.14 -4.75 -26.80
C SER A 553 23.32 -5.32 -26.01
N ASN A 554 24.13 -4.46 -25.38
CA ASN A 554 25.35 -4.83 -24.65
C ASN A 554 25.19 -4.78 -23.13
N LEU A 555 23.99 -4.51 -22.60
CA LEU A 555 23.74 -4.56 -21.17
C LEU A 555 24.10 -5.97 -20.63
N ASN A 556 25.12 -6.02 -19.78
CA ASN A 556 25.62 -7.20 -19.09
C ASN A 556 26.38 -6.74 -17.85
N MET A 557 25.71 -6.70 -16.71
CA MET A 557 26.22 -6.13 -15.47
C MET A 557 26.07 -7.08 -14.30
N ASP A 558 27.18 -7.33 -13.62
CA ASP A 558 27.23 -8.03 -12.34
C ASP A 558 27.16 -6.99 -11.22
N VAL A 559 26.23 -7.16 -10.29
CA VAL A 559 26.02 -6.26 -9.15
C VAL A 559 26.04 -7.07 -7.87
N SER A 560 26.90 -6.66 -6.94
CA SER A 560 27.00 -7.25 -5.61
C SER A 560 26.88 -6.18 -4.53
N VAL A 561 26.25 -6.55 -3.41
CA VAL A 561 26.03 -5.66 -2.28
C VAL A 561 26.51 -6.30 -1.00
N SER A 562 27.15 -5.52 -0.15
CA SER A 562 27.68 -6.00 1.13
C SER A 562 27.53 -4.97 2.24
N VAL A 563 27.17 -5.41 3.44
CA VAL A 563 27.18 -4.58 4.66
C VAL A 563 28.21 -5.17 5.62
N GLY A 564 29.40 -4.54 5.67
CA GLY A 564 30.53 -5.08 6.44
C GLY A 564 30.84 -6.54 6.10
N ASP A 565 31.14 -7.35 7.11
CA ASP A 565 31.29 -8.81 6.99
C ASP A 565 29.99 -9.58 7.29
N SER A 566 28.89 -8.88 7.64
CA SER A 566 27.65 -9.50 8.13
C SER A 566 26.69 -9.94 7.03
N PHE A 567 26.81 -9.35 5.83
CA PHE A 567 25.90 -9.63 4.72
C PHE A 567 26.61 -9.39 3.40
N THR A 568 26.48 -10.36 2.49
CA THR A 568 26.86 -10.25 1.09
C THR A 568 25.76 -10.89 0.26
N HIS A 569 25.35 -10.21 -0.82
CA HIS A 569 24.39 -10.72 -1.77
C HIS A 569 24.83 -10.34 -3.18
N ASP A 570 24.83 -11.33 -4.06
CA ASP A 570 25.10 -11.17 -5.48
C ASP A 570 23.77 -11.27 -6.21
N PHE A 571 23.42 -10.22 -6.96
CA PHE A 571 22.22 -10.21 -7.80
C PHE A 571 22.44 -11.07 -9.05
N ASP A 572 21.36 -11.58 -9.63
CA ASP A 572 21.42 -12.21 -10.95
C ASP A 572 21.94 -11.18 -11.98
N ILE A 573 22.80 -11.63 -12.89
CA ILE A 573 23.42 -10.77 -13.90
C ILE A 573 22.34 -10.02 -14.68
N ILE A 574 22.46 -8.70 -14.71
CA ILE A 574 21.54 -7.81 -15.39
C ILE A 574 21.94 -7.76 -16.87
N THR A 575 21.04 -8.25 -17.71
CA THR A 575 21.17 -8.36 -19.15
C THR A 575 20.03 -7.61 -19.84
N SER A 576 20.07 -7.50 -21.17
CA SER A 576 18.96 -6.92 -21.93
C SER A 576 17.63 -7.65 -21.69
N ASP A 577 17.66 -8.98 -21.52
CA ASP A 577 16.47 -9.84 -21.37
C ASP A 577 15.77 -9.69 -20.01
N ASN A 578 16.53 -9.42 -18.94
CA ASN A 578 16.01 -9.22 -17.58
C ASN A 578 16.22 -7.79 -17.06
N SER A 579 16.51 -6.84 -17.94
CA SER A 579 16.76 -5.42 -17.65
C SER A 579 15.65 -4.74 -16.84
N ILE A 580 14.42 -5.21 -16.99
CA ILE A 580 13.22 -4.73 -16.31
C ILE A 580 12.77 -5.59 -15.13
N ILE A 581 13.44 -6.70 -14.85
CA ILE A 581 13.13 -7.55 -13.70
C ILE A 581 13.75 -6.91 -12.45
N LEU A 582 12.90 -6.47 -11.52
CA LEU A 582 13.35 -5.95 -10.24
C LEU A 582 13.83 -7.11 -9.38
N GLN A 583 15.10 -7.05 -8.99
CA GLN A 583 15.68 -7.98 -8.03
C GLN A 583 15.74 -7.30 -6.66
N SER A 584 15.52 -8.03 -5.57
CA SER A 584 15.52 -7.48 -4.22
C SER A 584 16.28 -8.34 -3.21
N ALA A 585 16.82 -7.69 -2.19
CA ALA A 585 17.55 -8.30 -1.10
C ALA A 585 17.30 -7.55 0.22
N GLU A 586 17.09 -8.31 1.30
CA GLU A 586 16.83 -7.78 2.64
C GLU A 586 18.04 -8.07 3.55
N PRO A 587 18.91 -7.10 3.84
CA PRO A 587 20.04 -7.31 4.73
C PRO A 587 19.57 -7.46 6.18
N PRO A 588 20.13 -8.40 6.97
CA PRO A 588 19.75 -8.64 8.37
C PRO A 588 20.44 -7.64 9.31
N THR A 589 20.30 -6.34 9.05
CA THR A 589 20.92 -5.24 9.82
C THR A 589 19.97 -4.07 9.92
N ASP A 590 20.06 -3.32 11.02
CA ASP A 590 19.27 -2.09 11.24
C ASP A 590 20.00 -0.84 10.75
N GLY A 591 21.19 -0.99 10.15
CA GLY A 591 21.97 0.13 9.63
C GLY A 591 23.39 -0.24 9.23
N GLY A 592 24.24 0.79 9.07
CA GLY A 592 25.63 0.65 8.71
C GLY A 592 25.97 1.24 7.35
N VAL A 593 27.16 0.89 6.84
CA VAL A 593 27.65 1.33 5.53
C VAL A 593 27.47 0.19 4.55
N LEU A 594 26.54 0.38 3.61
CA LEU A 594 26.34 -0.51 2.47
C LEU A 594 27.41 -0.20 1.42
N THR A 595 28.10 -1.22 0.94
CA THR A 595 29.01 -1.14 -0.21
C THR A 595 28.36 -1.85 -1.39
N ILE A 596 28.28 -1.16 -2.51
CA ILE A 596 27.73 -1.65 -3.78
C ILE A 596 28.89 -1.72 -4.76
N LYS A 597 29.09 -2.88 -5.38
CA LYS A 597 30.07 -3.10 -6.44
C LYS A 597 29.34 -3.51 -7.70
N ALA A 598 29.73 -2.92 -8.82
CA ALA A 598 29.20 -3.31 -10.12
C ALA A 598 30.32 -3.40 -11.14
N THR A 599 30.26 -4.40 -12.01
CA THR A 599 31.21 -4.61 -13.10
C THR A 599 30.48 -5.02 -14.37
N GLY A 600 31.06 -4.73 -15.54
CA GLY A 600 30.50 -5.10 -16.84
C GLY A 600 30.21 -3.89 -17.72
N GLN A 601 29.11 -3.94 -18.48
CA GLN A 601 28.73 -2.91 -19.45
C GLN A 601 27.22 -2.61 -19.36
N GLY A 602 26.83 -1.37 -19.64
CA GLY A 602 25.46 -0.90 -19.60
C GLY A 602 25.17 0.09 -18.48
N VAL A 603 23.88 0.32 -18.26
CA VAL A 603 23.34 1.20 -17.21
C VAL A 603 22.46 0.38 -16.28
N ALA A 604 22.56 0.62 -14.97
CA ALA A 604 21.70 0.01 -13.98
C ALA A 604 21.43 0.97 -12.81
N ILE A 605 20.38 0.70 -12.05
CA ILE A 605 20.01 1.44 -10.86
C ILE A 605 19.92 0.46 -9.70
N VAL A 606 20.67 0.74 -8.64
CA VAL A 606 20.56 0.06 -7.36
C VAL A 606 19.90 1.02 -6.38
N GLN A 607 18.82 0.62 -5.72
CA GLN A 607 18.11 1.47 -4.76
C GLN A 607 18.15 0.86 -3.37
N VAL A 608 18.39 1.70 -2.36
CA VAL A 608 18.29 1.33 -0.95
C VAL A 608 17.05 2.01 -0.39
N ASN A 609 16.02 1.21 -0.09
CA ASN A 609 14.78 1.64 0.54
C ASN A 609 14.90 1.39 2.05
N VAL A 610 14.56 2.39 2.85
CA VAL A 610 14.64 2.30 4.32
C VAL A 610 13.32 2.77 4.91
N LYS A 611 12.66 1.90 5.67
CA LYS A 611 11.44 2.17 6.44
C LYS A 611 11.75 2.07 7.93
N TYR A 612 11.17 2.95 8.74
CA TYR A 612 11.34 2.94 10.20
C TYR A 612 10.24 3.77 10.87
N ASN A 613 9.95 3.51 12.14
CA ASN A 613 8.96 4.28 12.89
C ASN A 613 9.63 5.25 13.86
N VAL A 614 9.01 6.41 14.09
CA VAL A 614 9.43 7.40 15.10
C VAL A 614 8.30 7.75 16.05
N TYR A 615 8.59 7.99 17.33
CA TYR A 615 7.59 8.36 18.33
C TYR A 615 6.98 9.75 18.10
N SER A 616 7.74 10.65 17.47
CA SER A 616 7.30 12.00 17.13
C SER A 616 7.78 12.40 15.75
N VAL A 617 7.03 13.28 15.09
CA VAL A 617 7.46 13.93 13.85
C VAL A 617 7.40 15.43 14.07
N GLY A 618 8.43 16.14 13.62
CA GLY A 618 8.42 17.61 13.64
C GLY A 618 7.24 18.15 12.82
N SER A 619 6.42 19.01 13.44
CA SER A 619 5.30 19.68 12.77
C SER A 619 5.81 20.77 11.82
N LYS A 620 5.37 20.77 10.56
CA LYS A 620 5.64 21.87 9.62
C LYS A 620 4.57 22.97 9.79
N PRO A 621 4.96 24.26 9.79
CA PRO A 621 4.16 25.35 10.36
C PRO A 621 3.01 25.88 9.49
N ASP A 622 2.75 25.29 8.31
CA ASP A 622 1.74 25.80 7.37
C ASP A 622 0.31 25.34 7.73
N LEU A 623 0.17 24.30 8.57
CA LEU A 623 -1.12 23.73 8.99
C LEU A 623 -1.11 23.44 10.50
N ARG A 624 -2.23 23.70 11.18
CA ARG A 624 -2.46 23.34 12.57
C ARG A 624 -3.60 22.36 12.67
N LEU A 625 -3.39 21.30 13.44
CA LEU A 625 -4.39 20.31 13.79
C LEU A 625 -4.52 20.27 15.31
N ASN A 626 -5.73 20.52 15.81
CA ASN A 626 -6.08 20.31 17.21
C ASN A 626 -7.02 19.11 17.33
N VAL A 627 -6.71 18.20 18.24
CA VAL A 627 -7.43 16.95 18.44
C VAL A 627 -7.96 16.91 19.86
N VAL A 628 -9.27 16.74 20.02
CA VAL A 628 -9.94 16.59 21.31
C VAL A 628 -10.71 15.27 21.29
N THR A 629 -10.50 14.45 22.32
CA THR A 629 -11.09 13.11 22.39
C THR A 629 -12.07 13.02 23.55
N THR A 630 -13.26 12.50 23.27
CA THR A 630 -14.29 12.20 24.27
C THR A 630 -14.58 10.70 24.23
N ASN A 631 -14.49 10.06 25.39
CA ASN A 631 -14.72 8.62 25.52
C ASN A 631 -16.05 8.40 26.24
N LYS A 632 -16.89 7.53 25.71
CA LYS A 632 -18.18 7.15 26.29
C LYS A 632 -18.07 5.84 27.07
N ASP A 633 -18.98 5.64 28.01
CA ASP A 633 -19.03 4.44 28.86
C ASP A 633 -19.29 3.14 28.07
N ASP A 634 -19.86 3.24 26.87
CA ASP A 634 -20.10 2.10 25.96
C ASP A 634 -18.87 1.73 25.12
N GLY A 635 -17.73 2.39 25.34
CA GLY A 635 -16.49 2.21 24.59
C GLY A 635 -16.43 3.02 23.29
N THR A 636 -17.48 3.77 22.93
CA THR A 636 -17.44 4.67 21.78
C THR A 636 -16.45 5.81 22.03
N VAL A 637 -15.61 6.08 21.03
CA VAL A 637 -14.64 7.18 21.06
C VAL A 637 -15.04 8.21 20.02
N GLU A 638 -15.29 9.45 20.47
CA GLU A 638 -15.57 10.60 19.63
C GLU A 638 -14.33 11.48 19.55
N VAL A 639 -13.82 11.68 18.34
CA VAL A 639 -12.62 12.46 18.08
C VAL A 639 -12.99 13.71 17.31
N GLN A 640 -12.88 14.86 17.97
CA GLN A 640 -13.04 16.17 17.35
C GLN A 640 -11.70 16.64 16.80
N MET A 641 -11.66 16.91 15.50
CA MET A 641 -10.49 17.39 14.78
C MET A 641 -10.78 18.80 14.27
N CYS A 642 -9.87 19.73 14.54
CA CYS A 642 -9.96 21.11 14.08
C CYS A 642 -8.72 21.45 13.25
N ASN A 643 -8.92 21.68 11.95
CA ASN A 643 -7.86 22.05 11.02
C ASN A 643 -7.86 23.56 10.77
N ALA A 644 -6.69 24.20 10.83
CA ALA A 644 -6.52 25.61 10.50
C ALA A 644 -5.28 25.83 9.65
N TRP A 645 -5.42 26.65 8.60
CA TRP A 645 -4.33 27.01 7.71
C TRP A 645 -3.63 28.29 8.17
N THR A 646 -2.30 28.27 8.23
CA THR A 646 -1.50 29.36 8.81
C THR A 646 -0.60 30.08 7.81
N SER A 647 -0.63 29.69 6.53
CA SER A 647 0.15 30.32 5.47
C SER A 647 -0.63 31.38 4.71
N LYS A 648 0.08 32.34 4.10
CA LYS A 648 -0.49 33.48 3.34
C LYS A 648 -1.09 33.14 1.97
N LYS A 649 -0.91 31.90 1.54
CA LYS A 649 -1.43 31.37 0.28
C LYS A 649 -2.64 30.51 0.56
N THR A 650 -3.49 30.23 -0.42
CA THR A 650 -4.50 29.19 -0.28
C THR A 650 -3.83 27.83 -0.02
N SER A 651 -4.44 26.98 0.81
CA SER A 651 -3.92 25.63 1.11
C SER A 651 -4.03 24.67 -0.07
N GLY A 652 -4.91 24.97 -1.04
CA GLY A 652 -5.36 23.97 -2.01
C GLY A 652 -6.11 22.84 -1.30
N MET A 653 -6.23 21.70 -1.95
CA MET A 653 -6.89 20.53 -1.39
C MET A 653 -6.14 20.00 -0.15
N VAL A 654 -6.85 19.82 0.95
CA VAL A 654 -6.31 19.29 2.21
C VAL A 654 -6.90 17.92 2.50
N VAL A 655 -6.07 16.99 2.94
CA VAL A 655 -6.49 15.66 3.39
C VAL A 655 -6.28 15.54 4.88
N THR A 656 -7.28 14.98 5.57
CA THR A 656 -7.14 14.52 6.95
C THR A 656 -7.34 13.02 7.00
N GLU A 657 -6.29 12.30 7.40
CA GLU A 657 -6.32 10.86 7.63
C GLU A 657 -6.37 10.59 9.14
N MET A 658 -7.44 9.97 9.61
CA MET A 658 -7.60 9.54 10.99
C MET A 658 -7.49 8.02 11.05
N GLY A 659 -6.45 7.50 11.70
CA GLY A 659 -6.41 6.08 12.05
C GLY A 659 -7.50 5.71 13.05
N LEU A 660 -7.95 4.46 13.01
CA LEU A 660 -8.88 3.88 13.98
C LEU A 660 -8.10 3.10 15.05
N LEU A 661 -8.60 3.10 16.29
CA LEU A 661 -8.08 2.21 17.34
C LEU A 661 -8.20 0.75 16.90
N SER A 662 -7.24 -0.08 17.27
CA SER A 662 -7.29 -1.52 17.05
C SER A 662 -8.63 -2.08 17.56
N GLY A 663 -9.33 -2.83 16.70
CA GLY A 663 -10.65 -3.39 17.01
C GLY A 663 -11.84 -2.42 16.92
N HIS A 664 -11.65 -1.15 16.54
CA HIS A 664 -12.74 -0.18 16.35
C HIS A 664 -13.18 -0.05 14.90
N GLN A 665 -14.44 0.37 14.70
CA GLN A 665 -15.00 0.72 13.39
C GLN A 665 -15.65 2.11 13.43
N ALA A 666 -15.43 2.90 12.38
CA ALA A 666 -16.01 4.24 12.25
C ALA A 666 -17.54 4.20 12.10
N ILE A 667 -18.23 5.17 12.72
CA ILE A 667 -19.69 5.31 12.68
C ILE A 667 -20.07 6.32 11.60
N ALA A 668 -20.58 5.82 10.47
CA ALA A 668 -21.18 6.60 9.39
C ALA A 668 -20.44 7.92 9.01
N PRO A 669 -19.11 7.91 8.78
CA PRO A 669 -18.34 9.14 8.59
C PRO A 669 -18.72 9.89 7.29
N LYS A 670 -19.35 9.21 6.31
CA LYS A 670 -19.87 9.81 5.08
C LYS A 670 -20.97 10.86 5.31
N ASN A 671 -21.67 10.80 6.45
CA ASN A 671 -22.71 11.79 6.80
C ASN A 671 -22.15 13.20 7.03
N LEU A 672 -20.83 13.33 7.20
CA LEU A 672 -20.16 14.62 7.33
C LEU A 672 -20.20 15.43 6.02
N ILE A 673 -20.36 14.77 4.87
CA ILE A 673 -20.44 15.44 3.56
C ILE A 673 -21.68 16.34 3.55
N GLY A 674 -21.48 17.62 3.27
CA GLY A 674 -22.55 18.64 3.30
C GLY A 674 -22.84 19.23 4.70
N GLN A 675 -22.32 18.63 5.78
CA GLN A 675 -22.37 19.22 7.13
C GLN A 675 -21.10 20.01 7.45
N VAL A 676 -19.95 19.48 7.03
CA VAL A 676 -18.66 20.11 7.23
C VAL A 676 -18.33 20.98 6.02
N LYS A 677 -17.99 22.25 6.28
CA LYS A 677 -17.63 23.20 5.24
C LYS A 677 -16.44 22.67 4.42
N ASN A 678 -16.53 22.83 3.10
CA ASN A 678 -15.51 22.43 2.12
C ASN A 678 -15.13 20.94 2.10
N LEU A 679 -15.80 20.07 2.87
CA LEU A 679 -15.60 18.62 2.82
C LEU A 679 -16.35 18.04 1.61
N LYS A 680 -15.62 17.43 0.67
CA LYS A 680 -16.21 16.87 -0.55
C LYS A 680 -16.31 15.37 -0.56
N ARG A 681 -15.38 14.67 0.10
CA ARG A 681 -15.32 13.22 0.05
C ARG A 681 -14.84 12.65 1.38
N VAL A 682 -15.36 11.47 1.70
CA VAL A 682 -14.96 10.67 2.84
C VAL A 682 -14.78 9.22 2.39
N GLU A 683 -13.61 8.67 2.65
CA GLU A 683 -13.28 7.26 2.46
C GLU A 683 -13.08 6.58 3.81
N THR A 684 -13.36 5.29 3.87
CA THR A 684 -13.26 4.52 5.10
C THR A 684 -12.75 3.13 4.75
N THR A 685 -11.66 2.74 5.39
CA THR A 685 -11.12 1.39 5.38
C THR A 685 -11.31 0.77 6.77
N GLU A 686 -10.85 -0.46 6.97
CA GLU A 686 -10.89 -1.10 8.29
C GLU A 686 -9.99 -0.41 9.32
N GLN A 687 -8.91 0.23 8.87
CA GLN A 687 -7.89 0.83 9.73
C GLN A 687 -7.96 2.37 9.81
N LYS A 688 -8.61 3.05 8.85
CA LYS A 688 -8.61 4.52 8.82
C LYS A 688 -9.84 5.15 8.15
N VAL A 689 -10.06 6.42 8.48
CA VAL A 689 -11.01 7.32 7.81
C VAL A 689 -10.22 8.43 7.14
N VAL A 690 -10.47 8.67 5.84
CA VAL A 690 -9.79 9.71 5.06
C VAL A 690 -10.81 10.75 4.61
N LEU A 691 -10.56 12.01 4.92
CA LEU A 691 -11.43 13.15 4.62
C LEU A 691 -10.72 14.10 3.66
N TYR A 692 -11.44 14.53 2.62
CA TYR A 692 -10.92 15.38 1.55
C TYR A 692 -11.62 16.74 1.52
N PHE A 693 -10.87 17.80 1.77
CA PHE A 693 -11.32 19.19 1.76
C PHE A 693 -10.84 19.89 0.50
N ASP A 694 -11.71 20.69 -0.14
CA ASP A 694 -11.34 21.51 -1.31
C ASP A 694 -10.28 22.55 -0.97
N GLU A 695 -10.50 23.30 0.12
CA GLU A 695 -9.54 24.25 0.66
C GLU A 695 -9.84 24.56 2.13
N ILE A 696 -8.78 24.89 2.86
CA ILE A 696 -8.82 25.54 4.17
C ILE A 696 -8.20 26.92 3.99
N ALA A 697 -9.03 27.95 3.87
CA ALA A 697 -8.55 29.30 3.56
C ALA A 697 -7.81 29.96 4.73
N GLU A 698 -6.89 30.87 4.42
CA GLU A 698 -6.19 31.69 5.40
C GLU A 698 -7.19 32.58 6.16
N ASN A 699 -7.08 32.62 7.50
CA ASN A 699 -7.95 33.40 8.40
C ASN A 699 -9.41 32.95 8.51
N GLU A 700 -9.78 31.77 7.99
CA GLU A 700 -11.02 31.14 8.41
C GLU A 700 -10.88 30.58 9.84
N GLU A 701 -11.98 30.60 10.62
CA GLU A 701 -12.05 29.82 11.85
C GLU A 701 -11.72 28.36 11.55
N ALA A 702 -11.03 27.68 12.48
CA ALA A 702 -10.62 26.30 12.27
C ALA A 702 -11.82 25.44 11.85
N ILE A 703 -11.68 24.67 10.76
CA ILE A 703 -12.72 23.73 10.33
C ILE A 703 -12.71 22.57 11.31
N CYS A 704 -13.69 22.57 12.20
CA CYS A 704 -13.87 21.56 13.23
C CYS A 704 -14.96 20.56 12.83
N PHE A 705 -14.68 19.27 12.99
CA PHE A 705 -15.62 18.19 12.76
C PHE A 705 -15.32 17.04 13.72
N MET A 706 -16.29 16.14 13.91
CA MET A 706 -16.15 15.01 14.81
C MET A 706 -16.39 13.70 14.07
N VAL A 707 -15.50 12.73 14.30
CA VAL A 707 -15.65 11.36 13.83
C VAL A 707 -15.77 10.46 15.06
N ALA A 708 -16.81 9.63 15.08
CA ALA A 708 -17.03 8.66 16.14
C ALA A 708 -16.63 7.26 15.67
N SER A 709 -16.07 6.46 16.57
CA SER A 709 -15.76 5.04 16.35
C SER A 709 -16.29 4.20 17.51
N LYS A 710 -16.72 2.96 17.23
CA LYS A 710 -17.20 2.01 18.23
C LYS A 710 -16.35 0.73 18.23
N PRO A 711 -16.21 0.05 19.37
CA PRO A 711 -15.52 -1.23 19.43
C PRO A 711 -16.33 -2.33 18.71
N VAL A 712 -15.63 -3.11 17.89
CA VAL A 712 -16.12 -4.35 17.24
C VAL A 712 -15.38 -5.55 17.84
N GLU A 713 -14.08 -5.38 18.10
CA GLU A 713 -13.26 -6.27 18.91
C GLU A 713 -12.74 -5.50 20.13
N LYS A 714 -12.65 -6.17 21.28
CA LYS A 714 -12.14 -5.54 22.50
C LYS A 714 -10.63 -5.70 22.58
N ILE A 715 -9.92 -4.58 22.45
CA ILE A 715 -8.48 -4.46 22.66
C ILE A 715 -8.26 -3.72 23.99
N ILE A 716 -7.39 -4.27 24.83
CA ILE A 716 -6.98 -3.68 26.11
C ILE A 716 -5.65 -2.93 25.89
N ASN A 717 -5.52 -1.78 26.56
CA ASN A 717 -4.37 -0.88 26.40
C ASN A 717 -4.07 -0.55 24.92
N PRO A 718 -5.06 -0.09 24.14
CA PRO A 718 -4.82 0.27 22.74
C PRO A 718 -3.78 1.39 22.67
N GLN A 719 -2.84 1.26 21.73
CA GLN A 719 -1.81 2.28 21.55
C GLN A 719 -2.41 3.55 20.97
N PRO A 720 -1.80 4.73 21.24
CA PRO A 720 -2.23 5.98 20.62
C PRO A 720 -2.22 5.89 19.11
N VAL A 721 -3.29 6.35 18.48
CA VAL A 721 -3.45 6.34 17.03
C VAL A 721 -3.19 7.73 16.48
N GLN A 722 -2.54 7.76 15.31
CA GLN A 722 -2.11 8.98 14.66
C GLN A 722 -3.19 9.53 13.74
N ILE A 723 -3.24 10.85 13.67
CA ILE A 723 -4.07 11.62 12.75
C ILE A 723 -3.15 12.53 11.95
N TYR A 724 -3.20 12.40 10.63
CA TYR A 724 -2.42 13.21 9.72
C TYR A 724 -3.33 14.26 9.09
N SER A 725 -2.85 15.48 8.99
CA SER A 725 -3.47 16.50 8.14
C SER A 725 -2.40 17.12 7.27
N PHE A 726 -2.63 17.18 5.97
CA PHE A 726 -1.64 17.66 5.00
C PHE A 726 -2.30 18.17 3.71
N PRO A 727 -1.69 19.16 3.02
CA PRO A 727 -2.06 19.47 1.65
C PRO A 727 -1.85 18.25 0.77
N TYR A 728 -2.85 17.88 -0.02
CA TYR A 728 -2.87 16.65 -0.84
C TYR A 728 -1.62 16.53 -1.74
N TYR A 729 -1.14 17.65 -2.28
CA TYR A 729 0.02 17.71 -3.19
C TYR A 729 1.37 17.95 -2.50
N PHE A 730 1.37 18.11 -1.17
CA PHE A 730 2.59 18.20 -0.38
C PHE A 730 2.43 17.36 0.89
N PRO A 731 2.36 16.02 0.77
CA PRO A 731 2.22 15.13 1.93
C PRO A 731 3.36 15.32 2.96
N ASP A 732 4.53 15.75 2.50
CA ASP A 732 5.67 16.11 3.36
C ASP A 732 5.39 17.30 4.28
N LYS A 733 4.38 18.12 3.97
CA LYS A 733 3.89 19.24 4.79
C LYS A 733 2.73 18.81 5.69
N ARG A 734 2.90 17.66 6.34
CA ARG A 734 1.94 17.14 7.32
C ARG A 734 2.12 17.71 8.71
N VAL A 735 1.00 17.86 9.39
CA VAL A 735 0.91 17.96 10.85
C VAL A 735 0.36 16.64 11.38
N VAL A 736 0.90 16.21 12.52
CA VAL A 736 0.49 14.97 13.19
C VAL A 736 -0.19 15.33 14.50
N GLY A 737 -1.41 14.83 14.68
CA GLY A 737 -2.10 14.75 15.96
C GLY A 737 -2.19 13.29 16.39
N SER A 738 -2.52 13.05 17.66
CA SER A 738 -2.81 11.69 18.13
C SER A 738 -3.99 11.70 19.08
N TYR A 739 -4.65 10.56 19.20
CA TYR A 739 -5.65 10.32 20.23
C TYR A 739 -5.46 8.93 20.82
N SER A 740 -5.91 8.77 22.06
CA SER A 740 -5.85 7.51 22.77
C SER A 740 -7.07 7.37 23.68
N MET A 741 -7.35 6.13 24.06
CA MET A 741 -8.37 5.82 25.06
C MET A 741 -7.75 5.89 26.47
N PRO A 742 -8.42 6.52 27.46
CA PRO A 742 -7.94 6.56 28.83
C PRO A 742 -7.77 5.14 29.39
N GLN A 743 -6.64 4.92 30.07
CA GLN A 743 -6.28 3.64 30.68
C GLN A 743 -7.34 3.10 31.68
N ALA A 744 -8.19 3.98 32.22
CA ALA A 744 -9.27 3.63 33.16
C ALA A 744 -10.56 3.10 32.49
N MET A 745 -10.74 3.30 31.18
CA MET A 745 -11.85 2.72 30.41
C MET A 745 -11.46 1.45 29.64
N ALA A 746 -10.20 1.02 29.74
CA ALA A 746 -9.79 -0.35 29.44
C ALA A 746 -10.40 -1.25 30.53
N SER A 747 -11.67 -1.60 30.34
CA SER A 747 -12.48 -2.43 31.23
C SER A 747 -11.68 -3.60 31.78
N SER A 748 -11.80 -3.84 33.09
CA SER A 748 -11.01 -4.82 33.81
C SER A 748 -11.06 -6.18 33.12
N MET A 749 -9.93 -6.89 33.04
CA MET A 749 -9.87 -8.25 32.46
C MET A 749 -10.92 -9.21 33.06
N CYS A 750 -11.45 -8.91 34.25
CA CYS A 750 -12.45 -9.72 34.95
C CYS A 750 -13.88 -9.53 34.45
N ASP A 751 -14.18 -8.42 33.77
CA ASP A 751 -15.52 -8.19 33.21
C ASP A 751 -15.78 -9.07 31.98
N GLU A 752 -14.73 -9.51 31.28
CA GLU A 752 -14.82 -10.38 30.10
C GLU A 752 -14.50 -11.85 30.35
N CYS A 753 -13.56 -12.13 31.26
CA CYS A 753 -13.16 -13.49 31.61
C CYS A 753 -13.02 -13.61 33.13
N ALA A 754 -14.12 -13.92 33.82
CA ALA A 754 -14.10 -14.20 35.25
C ALA A 754 -13.08 -15.29 35.62
N GLU A 755 -12.94 -16.31 34.75
CA GLU A 755 -11.99 -17.43 34.88
C GLU A 755 -10.51 -17.04 34.68
N CYS A 756 -10.25 -15.83 34.18
CA CYS A 756 -8.90 -15.29 33.98
C CYS A 756 -8.43 -14.45 35.17
N CYS A 757 -9.26 -14.28 36.21
CA CYS A 757 -8.99 -13.45 37.37
C CYS A 757 -8.92 -14.19 38.69
N GLU A 758 -9.27 -15.47 38.73
CA GLU A 758 -9.25 -16.26 39.96
C GLU A 758 -7.86 -16.85 40.20
N ASP A 759 -7.09 -16.21 41.08
CA ASP A 759 -5.91 -16.81 41.71
C ASP A 759 -6.37 -18.02 42.55
N GLY A 760 -6.29 -19.23 41.98
CA GLY A 760 -6.44 -20.48 42.73
C GLY A 760 -7.67 -21.34 42.45
N TYR A 761 -8.09 -21.52 41.18
CA TYR A 761 -9.04 -22.60 40.86
C TYR A 761 -8.37 -23.97 40.97
N ILE A 762 -8.46 -24.56 42.16
CA ILE A 762 -8.28 -26.00 42.39
C ILE A 762 -9.48 -26.70 41.73
N ALA A 763 -9.18 -27.81 41.04
CA ALA A 763 -10.13 -28.63 40.31
C ALA A 763 -11.40 -28.96 41.10
N GLY A 764 -12.56 -28.81 40.44
CA GLY A 764 -13.82 -29.42 40.82
C GLY A 764 -14.91 -28.44 41.25
N ASP A 765 -15.56 -27.76 40.28
CA ASP A 765 -17.03 -27.61 40.26
C ASP A 765 -17.49 -26.94 38.94
N PRO A 766 -18.57 -27.41 38.29
CA PRO A 766 -19.04 -26.87 37.02
C PRO A 766 -19.99 -25.68 37.22
N VAL A 767 -19.60 -24.47 36.78
CA VAL A 767 -20.53 -23.34 36.65
C VAL A 767 -21.15 -23.37 35.25
N ILE A 768 -22.39 -23.85 35.18
CA ILE A 768 -23.21 -23.86 33.97
C ILE A 768 -23.72 -22.43 33.72
N ARG A 769 -23.22 -21.76 32.66
CA ARG A 769 -23.93 -20.64 32.02
C ARG A 769 -24.40 -21.07 30.62
N THR A 770 -25.63 -21.55 30.55
CA THR A 770 -26.36 -21.76 29.29
C THR A 770 -26.87 -20.41 28.78
N THR A 771 -26.13 -19.77 27.89
CA THR A 771 -26.71 -18.75 27.00
C THR A 771 -27.26 -19.49 25.77
N GLY A 772 -28.58 -19.38 25.56
CA GLY A 772 -29.27 -20.04 24.45
C GLY A 772 -28.68 -19.64 23.11
N SER A 773 -28.13 -20.61 22.38
CA SER A 773 -27.71 -20.44 20.99
C SER A 773 -28.85 -20.80 20.04
N PRO A 774 -28.98 -20.11 18.90
CA PRO A 774 -29.90 -20.51 17.85
C PRO A 774 -29.48 -21.87 17.27
N ALA A 775 -30.46 -22.73 16.99
CA ALA A 775 -30.25 -24.00 16.34
C ALA A 775 -29.67 -23.78 14.93
N TYR A 776 -28.42 -24.22 14.71
CA TYR A 776 -27.87 -24.34 13.36
C TYR A 776 -28.47 -25.58 12.68
N PRO A 777 -28.77 -25.52 11.37
CA PRO A 777 -29.43 -26.62 10.68
C PRO A 777 -28.53 -27.86 10.63
N PRO A 778 -29.10 -29.07 10.67
CA PRO A 778 -28.33 -30.31 10.57
C PRO A 778 -27.76 -30.45 9.17
N PHE A 779 -26.44 -30.63 9.07
CA PHE A 779 -25.79 -31.08 7.84
C PHE A 779 -26.10 -32.57 7.62
N ALA A 780 -26.80 -32.87 6.54
CA ALA A 780 -27.15 -34.24 6.17
C ALA A 780 -25.97 -34.92 5.48
N GLY A 781 -25.41 -35.93 6.16
CA GLY A 781 -24.81 -37.11 5.54
C GLY A 781 -23.37 -36.98 5.03
N ALA A 782 -22.41 -37.44 5.83
CA ALA A 782 -21.18 -38.04 5.31
C ALA A 782 -20.74 -39.17 6.26
N SER A 783 -20.91 -40.41 5.79
CA SER A 783 -20.38 -41.61 6.40
C SER A 783 -18.86 -41.64 6.29
N GLY A 784 -18.19 -41.94 7.41
CA GLY A 784 -16.73 -41.86 7.54
C GLY A 784 -15.93 -42.81 6.64
N VAL A 785 -14.72 -42.36 6.33
CA VAL A 785 -13.59 -43.21 5.95
C VAL A 785 -12.34 -42.62 6.62
N SER A 786 -11.70 -43.40 7.48
CA SER A 786 -10.39 -43.12 8.04
C SER A 786 -9.31 -43.58 7.04
N SER A 787 -8.64 -42.63 6.38
CA SER A 787 -7.39 -42.85 5.64
C SER A 787 -6.72 -41.48 5.41
N ASN A 788 -5.46 -41.31 5.87
CA ASN A 788 -4.69 -40.07 5.74
C ASN A 788 -4.11 -39.84 4.32
N THR A 789 -4.88 -40.15 3.29
CA THR A 789 -4.60 -39.79 1.90
C THR A 789 -5.92 -39.86 1.14
N ILE A 790 -6.51 -38.70 0.84
CA ILE A 790 -7.66 -38.63 -0.08
C ILE A 790 -7.08 -38.27 -1.45
N THR A 791 -6.99 -39.27 -2.33
CA THR A 791 -6.59 -39.09 -3.72
C THR A 791 -7.73 -38.42 -4.48
N LEU A 792 -7.51 -37.18 -4.93
CA LEU A 792 -8.44 -36.50 -5.82
C LEU A 792 -8.15 -36.89 -7.26
N VAL A 793 -8.79 -37.95 -7.78
CA VAL A 793 -8.70 -38.29 -9.20
C VAL A 793 -9.74 -37.46 -9.96
N ILE A 794 -9.37 -36.25 -10.40
CA ILE A 794 -10.19 -35.49 -11.36
C ILE A 794 -9.92 -36.06 -12.76
N THR A 795 -10.85 -36.86 -13.26
CA THR A 795 -10.77 -37.34 -14.65
C THR A 795 -11.54 -36.37 -15.55
N PHE A 796 -10.82 -35.53 -16.30
CA PHE A 796 -11.45 -34.79 -17.39
C PHE A 796 -11.71 -35.75 -18.56
N THR A 797 -12.97 -35.85 -18.97
CA THR A 797 -13.33 -36.57 -20.19
C THR A 797 -13.92 -35.54 -21.13
N ILE A 798 -13.15 -35.15 -22.15
CA ILE A 798 -13.71 -34.44 -23.31
C ILE A 798 -14.48 -35.51 -24.10
N ALA A 799 -15.78 -35.61 -23.83
CA ALA A 799 -16.65 -36.43 -24.66
C ALA A 799 -16.87 -35.69 -25.97
N THR A 800 -16.24 -36.16 -27.04
CA THR A 800 -16.58 -35.76 -28.41
C THR A 800 -18.03 -36.16 -28.68
N LEU A 801 -18.93 -35.18 -28.61
CA LEU A 801 -20.36 -35.38 -28.76
C LEU A 801 -20.69 -35.42 -30.26
N LEU A 802 -20.37 -36.55 -30.90
CA LEU A 802 -20.76 -36.84 -32.27
C LEU A 802 -22.14 -37.49 -32.30
N SER A 803 -23.20 -36.75 -31.93
CA SER A 803 -24.59 -37.10 -32.28
C SER A 803 -25.59 -36.02 -31.84
N PHE A 804 -25.76 -34.97 -32.64
CA PHE A 804 -27.04 -34.26 -32.80
C PHE A 804 -27.10 -33.65 -34.21
N LEU A 805 -27.12 -34.54 -35.20
CA LEU A 805 -27.51 -34.25 -36.58
C LEU A 805 -28.48 -35.36 -37.00
N LEU A 806 -29.57 -35.52 -36.23
CA LEU A 806 -30.73 -36.37 -36.50
C LEU A 806 -31.81 -36.18 -35.41
N ALA A 807 -32.38 -34.97 -35.32
CA ALA A 807 -33.79 -34.68 -34.99
C ALA A 807 -33.95 -33.20 -34.61
N MET A 808 -34.57 -32.45 -35.54
CA MET A 808 -34.99 -31.04 -35.51
C MET A 808 -33.92 -29.97 -35.75
#